data_AF-Q4RGL8-F1
#
_entry.id   AF-Q4RGL8-F1
#
_cell.length_a   1.000
_cell.length_b   1.000
_cell.length_c   1.000
_cell.angle_alpha   90.00
_cell.angle_beta   90.00
_cell.angle_gamma   90.00
#
_symmetry.space_group_name_H-M   'P 1'
#
loop_
_entity.id
_entity.type
_entity.pdbx_description
1 polymer ?
#
loop_
_entity_poly.entity_id
_entity_poly.type
_entity_poly.pdbx_seq_one_letter_code
_entity_poly.pdbx_strand_id
1 'polypeptide(L)'
;MFIYLSKKIAIPNNIHLKCVSWSRDQGFISCGGDDGLLRVLKLETQTDDARLKGLAAPSNLSMNQTLEGHSGSVQVITWNEQYEKLTTSDQNGLIIVWMLYKGAWYEEMMNNRNKSVVRSMRWNTDGQKICIVYEDGVVILGSVDGNRLWVKELKGYQLAHVAWSPDSKILLFGMASGEVHIFDNQGNFVMKMTFSCLASAAGAVSIAGIHWYAGTGGYIEPCCPCLAICFDNGRCQIMRCESDESPVCIDAQMNVVCMQWNHCGSVLAVAGSLKASNLETEINVVHFYTPFGEHLRTLKVPGKQMTGIAWEGAGLRIALAVDSYLYFANIRPDYKWGYCSNTLVYAYIRPERLAYCVVFWDTKNNEKFVKYFKSLMSVNTSGDYCILVGKADEIQSQYVLILCNAIGTPQETKYIDIEPLFVTMTKTHVIAASKEAFYVWQYRLDLQMSQMWKAKKERKERVYHVDSNPSSAGDSGADYAKAFTPTRDAICCVTARDKTLVVGRKSGTLHRYSLPNVALIQKSTLNNRPHHLSLNCNSSRLAVIDIAGVMTLLDLEAGGPSDDPRRSQPPAGDPSRFERKDVWDMKWANDNPDLFSMMEKTRMYVFRNLDPEVSLQPALVPSGTVFVRVPSRRIPFIVFQEPIQTSGYICSFEDLEIKSALLDEIMKDPDRPNKDNLITFEIRSLRDTRALIEKVGIEDASQFIEDNPHPRLWRLLAEAALHKLDLKMAEKAFVHCRDYPGIQFIKRLDKLKGESMKQAEVAAYFGSFEEAERMYLDMDRRYARAAAAFGWVKDELTPSPLLLLCRDLAIGLRIKLGDWFRVLQLLRIASGDCDDALLGQAYNGVGDYFADRQKWANAVQYYLKGRNQERLAECYYMLEDYEGLEQLTSELPENHSLLPELGQNFANVGMCDQAVRAFLKCNRPKAAVDTCVNLNQWHKALELTQAHSMKEVKPLLSKYASHLLEKNKILEVVELYRRANHFLDAAKLMFQVDSGRGGQEEGSAAAREEALRPGGVPGGKSPRALEGIAANLKPKGKKLEATQALAGLLEEDAACPHIHMVDNAWRGAEAYHYFLLAQRQLYDGRMEDATSTALHLRAYEDIIPAVEIYSLLALCSAASRAFGVCSQAFVKLESLESLGPQQQQLYGDLALEIFTRHTPEDSRAPDIRQFPQGAEGKFPMCVATGQPIQEYQSWMCSVCKHCAHEHEISKYNFCPLCHSRV
;
A
#
# COMPACT_ATOMS: atom_id res chain seq x y z
N MET A 1 13.19 -25.52 -0.96
CA MET A 1 14.36 -25.70 -0.04
C MET A 1 15.32 -26.75 -0.61
N PHE A 2 16.63 -26.50 -0.60
CA PHE A 2 17.66 -27.45 -1.07
C PHE A 2 18.70 -27.73 0.01
N ILE A 3 19.21 -28.96 0.08
CA ILE A 3 20.10 -29.42 1.16
C ILE A 3 21.13 -30.38 0.57
N TYR A 4 22.39 -30.24 0.96
CA TYR A 4 23.48 -31.12 0.52
C TYR A 4 24.57 -31.24 1.58
N LEU A 5 25.23 -32.40 1.63
CA LEU A 5 26.40 -32.61 2.49
C LEU A 5 27.58 -31.81 1.95
N SER A 6 28.19 -30.99 2.81
CA SER A 6 29.27 -30.08 2.45
C SER A 6 30.63 -30.53 2.99
N LYS A 7 30.69 -31.08 4.21
CA LYS A 7 31.95 -31.48 4.86
C LYS A 7 31.78 -32.71 5.74
N LYS A 8 32.87 -33.47 5.88
CA LYS A 8 33.03 -34.57 6.83
C LYS A 8 34.31 -34.37 7.64
N ILE A 9 34.22 -34.42 8.96
CA ILE A 9 35.37 -34.39 9.87
C ILE A 9 35.45 -35.76 10.55
N ALA A 10 36.62 -36.39 10.52
CA ALA A 10 36.88 -37.64 11.22
C ALA A 10 37.40 -37.36 12.63
N ILE A 11 36.85 -38.08 13.61
CA ILE A 11 37.33 -38.04 14.98
C ILE A 11 38.48 -39.06 15.13
N PRO A 12 39.63 -38.65 15.69
CA PRO A 12 40.74 -39.54 16.03
C PRO A 12 40.31 -40.81 16.78
N ASN A 13 41.07 -41.90 16.58
CA ASN A 13 40.89 -43.19 17.23
C ASN A 13 39.54 -43.90 16.95
N ASN A 14 38.77 -43.45 15.96
CA ASN A 14 37.44 -43.99 15.64
C ASN A 14 36.49 -44.03 16.85
N ILE A 15 36.65 -43.09 17.78
CA ILE A 15 35.76 -42.95 18.94
C ILE A 15 34.36 -42.57 18.45
N HIS A 16 33.34 -43.29 18.92
CA HIS A 16 31.95 -42.99 18.55
C HIS A 16 31.47 -41.74 19.25
N LEU A 17 30.83 -40.85 18.50
CA LEU A 17 30.20 -39.65 19.03
C LEU A 17 28.82 -40.00 19.60
N LYS A 18 28.52 -39.48 20.78
CA LYS A 18 27.23 -39.64 21.47
C LYS A 18 26.36 -38.40 21.38
N CYS A 19 26.96 -37.23 21.40
CA CYS A 19 26.23 -35.97 21.37
C CYS A 19 27.00 -34.89 20.61
N VAL A 20 26.25 -33.96 20.04
CA VAL A 20 26.78 -32.76 19.39
C VAL A 20 25.89 -31.59 19.76
N SER A 21 26.50 -30.43 19.95
CA SER A 21 25.80 -29.18 20.19
C SER A 21 26.55 -28.04 19.53
N TRP A 22 25.84 -27.02 19.07
CA TRP A 22 26.42 -25.90 18.34
C TRP A 22 25.90 -24.61 18.97
N SER A 23 26.83 -23.77 19.41
CA SER A 23 26.54 -22.44 19.93
C SER A 23 25.99 -21.53 18.83
N ARG A 24 24.88 -20.85 19.13
CA ARG A 24 24.17 -19.97 18.21
C ARG A 24 24.97 -18.72 17.90
N ASP A 25 25.45 -18.02 18.93
CA ASP A 25 25.93 -16.65 18.78
C ASP A 25 27.45 -16.62 18.52
N GLN A 26 28.19 -17.54 19.15
CA GLN A 26 29.66 -17.60 19.04
C GLN A 26 30.16 -18.55 17.94
N GLY A 27 29.30 -19.47 17.49
CA GLY A 27 29.59 -20.42 16.41
C GLY A 27 30.51 -21.58 16.81
N PHE A 28 30.70 -21.86 18.10
CA PHE A 28 31.45 -23.03 18.58
C PHE A 28 30.64 -24.31 18.46
N ILE A 29 31.28 -25.42 18.09
CA ILE A 29 30.67 -26.74 18.00
C ILE A 29 31.33 -27.64 19.03
N SER A 30 30.56 -28.22 19.92
CA SER A 30 31.02 -29.20 20.89
C SER A 30 30.57 -30.59 20.47
N CYS A 31 31.48 -31.56 20.44
CA CYS A 31 31.15 -32.97 20.25
C CYS A 31 31.67 -33.81 21.43
N GLY A 32 30.79 -34.68 21.93
CA GLY A 32 31.06 -35.62 23.01
C GLY A 32 31.00 -37.05 22.49
N GLY A 33 31.92 -37.90 22.94
CA GLY A 33 32.00 -39.30 22.54
C GLY A 33 32.29 -40.25 23.69
N ASP A 34 32.59 -41.49 23.33
CA ASP A 34 33.07 -42.51 24.25
C ASP A 34 34.44 -42.13 24.84
N ASP A 35 34.85 -42.82 25.91
CA ASP A 35 36.17 -42.67 26.56
C ASP A 35 36.50 -41.23 26.99
N GLY A 36 35.49 -40.46 27.43
CA GLY A 36 35.70 -39.10 27.94
C GLY A 36 35.97 -38.07 26.84
N LEU A 37 35.82 -38.43 25.56
CA LEU A 37 36.12 -37.52 24.47
C LEU A 37 35.19 -36.30 24.51
N LEU A 38 35.76 -35.12 24.69
CA LEU A 38 35.10 -33.83 24.51
C LEU A 38 35.96 -32.93 23.62
N ARG A 39 35.40 -32.46 22.50
CA ARG A 39 36.08 -31.50 21.62
C ARG A 39 35.23 -30.28 21.35
N VAL A 40 35.89 -29.14 21.28
CA VAL A 40 35.31 -27.86 20.86
C VAL A 40 36.00 -27.40 19.57
N LEU A 41 35.18 -27.16 18.56
CA LEU A 41 35.58 -26.80 17.20
C LEU A 41 35.00 -25.42 16.87
N LYS A 42 35.69 -24.66 16.02
CA LYS A 42 35.14 -23.45 15.40
C LYS A 42 35.51 -23.43 13.92
N LEU A 43 34.54 -23.12 13.07
CA LEU A 43 34.73 -22.99 11.63
C LEU A 43 35.26 -21.58 11.31
N GLU A 44 36.12 -21.46 10.30
CA GLU A 44 36.65 -20.17 9.84
C GLU A 44 35.58 -19.40 9.04
N THR A 45 35.20 -18.20 9.47
CA THR A 45 34.27 -17.32 8.73
C THR A 45 35.05 -16.38 7.82
N GLN A 46 34.89 -16.52 6.49
CA GLN A 46 35.49 -15.60 5.50
C GLN A 46 34.68 -14.30 5.43
N THR A 47 35.22 -13.19 5.95
CA THR A 47 34.49 -11.92 6.01
C THR A 47 34.89 -10.88 4.96
N ASP A 48 36.09 -10.93 4.38
CA ASP A 48 36.65 -9.71 3.74
C ASP A 48 36.88 -9.76 2.23
N ASP A 49 36.79 -10.92 1.56
CA ASP A 49 36.99 -10.98 0.10
C ASP A 49 35.64 -10.94 -0.65
N ALA A 50 35.40 -9.86 -1.40
CA ALA A 50 34.17 -9.64 -2.16
C ALA A 50 33.89 -10.75 -3.20
N ARG A 51 34.94 -11.45 -3.69
CA ARG A 51 34.80 -12.60 -4.59
C ARG A 51 34.27 -13.86 -3.91
N LEU A 52 34.39 -13.95 -2.59
CA LEU A 52 34.03 -15.13 -1.80
C LEU A 52 32.81 -14.89 -0.89
N LYS A 53 32.25 -13.67 -0.89
CA LYS A 53 31.02 -13.33 -0.16
C LYS A 53 29.86 -14.24 -0.55
N GLY A 54 29.11 -14.68 0.46
CA GLY A 54 27.97 -15.59 0.33
C GLY A 54 28.35 -17.07 0.19
N LEU A 55 29.60 -17.43 -0.10
CA LEU A 55 29.99 -18.84 -0.07
C LEU A 55 29.90 -19.37 1.36
N ALA A 56 29.45 -20.62 1.49
CA ALA A 56 29.57 -21.36 2.73
C ALA A 56 31.02 -21.21 3.24
N ALA A 57 31.17 -20.65 4.44
CA ALA A 57 32.44 -20.42 5.14
C ALA A 57 33.48 -21.51 4.81
N PRO A 58 34.72 -21.15 4.44
CA PRO A 58 35.73 -22.11 4.05
C PRO A 58 35.85 -23.21 5.10
N SER A 59 36.11 -24.41 4.61
CA SER A 59 36.07 -25.62 5.41
C SER A 59 37.27 -25.75 6.36
N ASN A 60 37.99 -24.67 6.67
CA ASN A 60 39.06 -24.69 7.65
C ASN A 60 38.49 -24.52 9.06
N LEU A 61 39.22 -25.06 10.03
CA LEU A 61 38.90 -24.91 11.45
C LEU A 61 39.74 -23.75 11.98
N SER A 62 39.08 -22.72 12.51
CA SER A 62 39.73 -21.66 13.27
C SER A 62 40.07 -22.10 14.70
N MET A 63 39.36 -23.10 15.23
CA MET A 63 39.66 -23.74 16.51
C MET A 63 39.38 -25.25 16.47
N ASN A 64 40.24 -26.01 17.13
CA ASN A 64 40.06 -27.45 17.38
C ASN A 64 40.76 -27.83 18.69
N GLN A 65 40.05 -27.70 19.81
CA GLN A 65 40.56 -27.99 21.15
C GLN A 65 39.92 -29.26 21.70
N THR A 66 40.73 -30.11 22.33
CA THR A 66 40.23 -31.25 23.14
C THR A 66 40.21 -30.81 24.59
N LEU A 67 39.09 -31.06 25.29
CA LEU A 67 38.92 -30.73 26.71
C LEU A 67 39.04 -32.03 27.52
N GLU A 68 39.96 -32.05 28.47
CA GLU A 68 40.26 -33.21 29.30
C GLU A 68 39.66 -33.00 30.69
N GLY A 69 38.95 -34.00 31.21
CA GLY A 69 38.33 -33.94 32.55
C GLY A 69 37.32 -35.07 32.79
N HIS A 70 36.61 -35.47 31.72
CA HIS A 70 35.69 -36.62 31.77
C HIS A 70 36.45 -37.94 31.62
N SER A 71 36.06 -38.94 32.40
CA SER A 71 36.61 -40.32 32.32
C SER A 71 35.65 -41.31 31.68
N GLY A 72 34.35 -41.00 31.69
CA GLY A 72 33.31 -41.79 31.04
C GLY A 72 32.76 -41.13 29.78
N SER A 73 31.94 -41.86 29.01
CA SER A 73 31.31 -41.35 27.79
C SER A 73 30.49 -40.09 28.06
N VAL A 74 30.72 -39.03 27.27
CA VAL A 74 30.03 -37.74 27.42
C VAL A 74 28.61 -37.84 26.87
N GLN A 75 27.61 -37.65 27.72
CA GLN A 75 26.19 -37.89 27.38
C GLN A 75 25.45 -36.63 26.97
N VAL A 76 25.67 -35.50 27.66
CA VAL A 76 24.91 -34.27 27.46
C VAL A 76 25.85 -33.09 27.35
N ILE A 77 25.58 -32.23 26.37
CA ILE A 77 26.30 -30.98 26.16
C ILE A 77 25.28 -29.85 25.94
N THR A 78 25.43 -28.75 26.67
CA THR A 78 24.56 -27.58 26.53
C THR A 78 25.35 -26.28 26.65
N TRP A 79 25.03 -25.32 25.78
CA TRP A 79 25.63 -23.99 25.77
C TRP A 79 24.76 -23.01 26.56
N ASN A 80 25.41 -22.13 27.30
CA ASN A 80 24.83 -20.91 27.84
C ASN A 80 25.37 -19.73 27.04
N GLU A 81 24.63 -19.33 26.01
CA GLU A 81 25.05 -18.25 25.09
C GLU A 81 25.22 -16.91 25.80
N GLN A 82 24.39 -16.61 26.81
CA GLN A 82 24.39 -15.30 27.47
C GLN A 82 25.64 -15.07 28.33
N TYR A 83 26.14 -16.14 28.95
CA TYR A 83 27.28 -16.09 29.87
C TYR A 83 28.54 -16.77 29.30
N GLU A 84 28.50 -17.18 28.03
CA GLU A 84 29.61 -17.81 27.31
C GLU A 84 30.16 -19.08 28.00
N LYS A 85 29.27 -19.86 28.62
CA LYS A 85 29.63 -21.09 29.34
C LYS A 85 29.21 -22.33 28.58
N LEU A 86 30.03 -23.38 28.65
CA LEU A 86 29.72 -24.71 28.14
C LEU A 86 29.51 -25.66 29.33
N THR A 87 28.41 -26.39 29.37
CA THR A 87 28.15 -27.38 30.43
C THR A 87 28.09 -28.78 29.83
N THR A 88 28.87 -29.70 30.38
CA THR A 88 28.98 -31.07 29.89
C THR A 88 28.82 -32.08 31.02
N SER A 89 28.29 -33.26 30.72
CA SER A 89 28.17 -34.35 31.68
C SER A 89 28.56 -35.72 31.10
N ASP A 90 29.12 -36.58 31.94
CA ASP A 90 29.48 -37.96 31.58
C ASP A 90 28.46 -39.01 32.06
N GLN A 91 28.72 -40.27 31.69
CA GLN A 91 27.97 -41.44 32.12
C GLN A 91 28.08 -41.75 33.63
N ASN A 92 29.06 -41.17 34.34
CA ASN A 92 29.24 -41.38 35.77
C ASN A 92 28.50 -40.33 36.61
N GLY A 93 27.94 -39.29 35.96
CA GLY A 93 27.23 -38.19 36.60
C GLY A 93 28.15 -37.04 37.05
N LEU A 94 29.37 -36.97 36.52
CA LEU A 94 30.25 -35.81 36.62
C LEU A 94 29.75 -34.72 35.66
N ILE A 95 29.55 -33.52 36.19
CA ILE A 95 29.20 -32.32 35.42
C ILE A 95 30.36 -31.34 35.51
N ILE A 96 30.79 -30.82 34.37
CA ILE A 96 31.84 -29.79 34.28
C ILE A 96 31.26 -28.58 33.55
N VAL A 97 31.46 -27.41 34.14
CA VAL A 97 31.19 -26.10 33.52
C VAL A 97 32.50 -25.51 33.06
N TRP A 98 32.57 -25.16 31.78
CA TRP A 98 33.73 -24.60 31.11
C TRP A 98 33.50 -23.14 30.78
N MET A 99 34.54 -22.33 30.93
CA MET A 99 34.58 -20.91 30.57
C MET A 99 35.68 -20.65 29.55
N LEU A 100 35.42 -19.73 28.61
CA LEU A 100 36.41 -19.29 27.64
C LEU A 100 37.20 -18.10 28.23
N TYR A 101 38.51 -18.26 28.38
CA TYR A 101 39.38 -17.19 28.85
C TYR A 101 40.62 -17.06 27.95
N LYS A 102 40.89 -15.85 27.45
CA LYS A 102 42.02 -15.57 26.54
C LYS A 102 42.16 -16.54 25.35
N GLY A 103 41.03 -17.00 24.81
CA GLY A 103 41.01 -17.87 23.63
C GLY A 103 41.20 -19.37 23.91
N ALA A 104 41.23 -19.80 25.18
CA ALA A 104 41.25 -21.21 25.57
C ALA A 104 40.15 -21.53 26.58
N TRP A 105 39.61 -22.75 26.51
CA TRP A 105 38.60 -23.24 27.44
C TRP A 105 39.21 -23.79 28.73
N TYR A 106 38.64 -23.42 29.88
CA TYR A 106 39.07 -23.84 31.21
C TYR A 106 37.88 -24.35 32.03
N GLU A 107 38.17 -25.23 33.00
CA GLU A 107 37.21 -25.69 34.00
C GLU A 107 36.93 -24.58 35.02
N GLU A 108 35.67 -24.19 35.17
CA GLU A 108 35.24 -23.23 36.19
C GLU A 108 34.67 -23.94 37.42
N MET A 109 33.81 -24.93 37.19
CA MET A 109 33.11 -25.64 38.26
C MET A 109 32.93 -27.11 37.89
N MET A 110 33.06 -27.98 38.90
CA MET A 110 32.74 -29.40 38.80
C MET A 110 31.72 -29.80 39.86
N ASN A 111 30.78 -30.63 39.47
CA ASN A 111 29.84 -31.26 40.41
C ASN A 111 29.76 -32.74 40.09
N ASN A 112 30.11 -33.58 41.06
CA ASN A 112 30.06 -35.02 40.90
C ASN A 112 29.13 -35.66 41.93
N ARG A 113 28.05 -36.26 41.45
CA ARG A 113 27.10 -36.98 42.30
C ARG A 113 27.45 -38.47 42.44
N ASN A 114 28.19 -39.06 41.50
CA ASN A 114 28.62 -40.48 41.47
C ASN A 114 27.53 -41.49 41.88
N LYS A 115 26.25 -41.23 41.53
CA LYS A 115 25.11 -42.08 41.91
C LYS A 115 24.20 -42.45 40.75
N SER A 116 24.03 -41.55 39.80
CA SER A 116 23.12 -41.70 38.68
C SER A 116 23.60 -40.85 37.52
N VAL A 117 23.23 -41.27 36.30
CA VAL A 117 23.59 -40.60 35.06
C VAL A 117 22.72 -39.36 34.86
N VAL A 118 23.32 -38.29 34.37
CA VAL A 118 22.58 -37.11 33.92
C VAL A 118 21.99 -37.41 32.54
N ARG A 119 20.67 -37.42 32.43
CA ARG A 119 19.98 -37.74 31.15
C ARG A 119 19.73 -36.50 30.30
N SER A 120 19.53 -35.33 30.93
CA SER A 120 19.31 -34.09 30.20
C SER A 120 19.65 -32.85 31.04
N MET A 121 20.08 -31.79 30.39
CA MET A 121 20.37 -30.49 30.99
C MET A 121 19.90 -29.39 30.05
N ARG A 122 19.26 -28.35 30.59
CA ARG A 122 18.87 -27.16 29.82
C ARG A 122 19.02 -25.89 30.65
N TRP A 123 19.64 -24.88 30.05
CA TRP A 123 19.58 -23.51 30.52
C TRP A 123 18.21 -22.90 30.20
N ASN A 124 17.75 -21.99 31.06
CA ASN A 124 16.57 -21.17 30.76
C ASN A 124 16.90 -20.13 29.68
N THR A 125 15.88 -19.48 29.12
CA THR A 125 16.04 -18.50 28.02
C THR A 125 16.99 -17.36 28.39
N ASP A 126 16.95 -16.94 29.67
CA ASP A 126 17.80 -15.87 30.21
C ASP A 126 19.20 -16.35 30.66
N GLY A 127 19.54 -17.63 30.49
CA GLY A 127 20.84 -18.19 30.89
C GLY A 127 21.17 -18.17 32.40
N GLN A 128 20.33 -17.58 33.25
CA GLN A 128 20.57 -17.46 34.69
C GLN A 128 20.38 -18.76 35.46
N LYS A 129 19.56 -19.68 34.96
CA LYS A 129 19.18 -20.92 35.64
C LYS A 129 19.41 -22.13 34.75
N ILE A 130 19.90 -23.21 35.35
CA ILE A 130 20.04 -24.51 34.68
C ILE A 130 19.21 -25.57 35.40
N CYS A 131 18.45 -26.35 34.64
CA CYS A 131 17.76 -27.53 35.15
C CYS A 131 18.52 -28.78 34.72
N ILE A 132 18.85 -29.64 35.69
CA ILE A 132 19.61 -30.87 35.53
C ILE A 132 18.73 -32.02 36.00
N VAL A 133 18.52 -33.02 35.14
CA VAL A 133 17.73 -34.21 35.46
C VAL A 133 18.58 -35.47 35.46
N TYR A 134 18.49 -36.23 36.54
CA TYR A 134 19.14 -37.52 36.71
C TYR A 134 18.16 -38.66 36.41
N GLU A 135 18.67 -39.78 35.92
CA GLU A 135 17.87 -40.96 35.59
C GLU A 135 17.08 -41.51 36.78
N ASP A 136 17.61 -41.36 37.99
CA ASP A 136 17.01 -41.84 39.25
C ASP A 136 15.85 -40.98 39.77
N GLY A 137 15.41 -39.98 39.02
CA GLY A 137 14.26 -39.13 39.38
C GLY A 137 14.64 -37.88 40.17
N VAL A 138 15.93 -37.64 40.43
CA VAL A 138 16.39 -36.41 41.07
C VAL A 138 16.53 -35.29 40.06
N VAL A 139 16.00 -34.12 40.40
CA VAL A 139 16.11 -32.89 39.63
C VAL A 139 16.82 -31.83 40.47
N ILE A 140 17.79 -31.16 39.87
CA ILE A 140 18.49 -30.03 40.47
C ILE A 140 18.25 -28.79 39.60
N LEU A 141 17.78 -27.73 40.23
CA LEU A 141 17.76 -26.39 39.64
C LEU A 141 18.94 -25.58 40.22
N GLY A 142 19.83 -25.11 39.36
CA GLY A 142 21.01 -24.31 39.72
C GLY A 142 20.99 -22.91 39.12
N SER A 143 21.73 -21.98 39.73
CA SER A 143 22.09 -20.66 39.20
C SER A 143 23.35 -20.75 38.34
N VAL A 144 23.54 -19.78 37.44
CA VAL A 144 24.77 -19.59 36.65
C VAL A 144 26.04 -19.42 37.50
N ASP A 145 25.89 -18.93 38.74
CA ASP A 145 26.97 -18.77 39.72
C ASP A 145 27.30 -20.06 40.49
N GLY A 146 26.60 -21.17 40.20
CA GLY A 146 26.79 -22.46 40.87
C GLY A 146 25.93 -22.68 42.12
N ASN A 147 25.11 -21.70 42.52
CA ASN A 147 24.18 -21.84 43.64
C ASN A 147 23.06 -22.84 43.33
N ARG A 148 22.74 -23.75 44.25
CA ARG A 148 21.60 -24.68 44.10
C ARG A 148 20.33 -23.98 44.58
N LEU A 149 19.39 -23.72 43.66
CA LEU A 149 18.12 -23.06 43.95
C LEU A 149 17.15 -24.01 44.65
N TRP A 150 16.93 -25.20 44.08
CA TRP A 150 16.18 -26.27 44.73
C TRP A 150 16.58 -27.64 44.19
N VAL A 151 16.26 -28.68 44.97
CA VAL A 151 16.43 -30.09 44.61
C VAL A 151 15.12 -30.81 44.89
N LYS A 152 14.65 -31.63 43.95
CA LYS A 152 13.43 -32.41 44.11
C LYS A 152 13.65 -33.85 43.67
N GLU A 153 13.10 -34.79 44.43
CA GLU A 153 13.13 -36.21 44.11
C GLU A 153 11.74 -36.68 43.70
N LEU A 154 11.61 -37.12 42.45
CA LEU A 154 10.37 -37.64 41.88
C LEU A 154 10.36 -39.16 42.05
N LYS A 155 9.90 -39.63 43.22
CA LYS A 155 9.92 -41.06 43.58
C LYS A 155 9.07 -41.91 42.62
N GLY A 156 9.63 -43.03 42.18
CA GLY A 156 8.96 -43.99 41.30
C GLY A 156 8.99 -43.63 39.81
N TYR A 157 9.70 -42.55 39.46
CA TYR A 157 9.78 -42.02 38.10
C TYR A 157 11.22 -42.03 37.58
N GLN A 158 11.40 -42.53 36.36
CA GLN A 158 12.68 -42.45 35.65
C GLN A 158 12.63 -41.31 34.63
N LEU A 159 13.54 -40.35 34.77
CA LEU A 159 13.59 -39.16 33.90
C LEU A 159 14.48 -39.40 32.70
N ALA A 160 14.04 -38.92 31.53
CA ALA A 160 14.75 -39.01 30.27
C ALA A 160 15.10 -37.64 29.67
N HIS A 161 14.18 -36.66 29.74
CA HIS A 161 14.35 -35.36 29.10
C HIS A 161 13.89 -34.19 29.97
N VAL A 162 14.48 -33.01 29.73
CA VAL A 162 14.02 -31.73 30.29
C VAL A 162 13.96 -30.64 29.23
N ALA A 163 12.98 -29.75 29.30
CA ALA A 163 12.91 -28.53 28.51
C ALA A 163 12.31 -27.36 29.29
N TRP A 164 12.89 -26.15 29.11
CA TRP A 164 12.33 -24.89 29.60
C TRP A 164 11.30 -24.33 28.63
N SER A 165 10.20 -23.76 29.14
CA SER A 165 9.37 -22.89 28.30
C SER A 165 10.11 -21.61 27.91
N PRO A 166 9.76 -21.00 26.76
CA PRO A 166 10.38 -19.74 26.32
C PRO A 166 10.32 -18.62 27.35
N ASP A 167 9.22 -18.54 28.11
CA ASP A 167 9.01 -17.54 29.17
C ASP A 167 9.63 -17.93 30.53
N SER A 168 10.34 -19.06 30.60
CA SER A 168 11.00 -19.59 31.81
C SER A 168 10.06 -19.82 33.01
N LYS A 169 8.74 -19.95 32.80
CA LYS A 169 7.77 -20.19 33.88
C LYS A 169 7.50 -21.66 34.15
N ILE A 170 7.59 -22.51 33.13
CA ILE A 170 7.30 -23.94 33.25
C ILE A 170 8.47 -24.80 32.78
N LEU A 171 8.52 -26.01 33.33
CA LEU A 171 9.47 -27.06 33.03
C LEU A 171 8.71 -28.30 32.55
N LEU A 172 9.17 -28.90 31.46
CA LEU A 172 8.67 -30.18 30.97
C LEU A 172 9.66 -31.28 31.39
N PHE A 173 9.18 -32.27 32.13
CA PHE A 173 9.93 -33.49 32.44
C PHE A 173 9.37 -34.65 31.61
N GLY A 174 10.21 -35.20 30.73
CA GLY A 174 9.91 -36.39 29.96
C GLY A 174 10.40 -37.64 30.69
N MET A 175 9.51 -38.61 30.83
CA MET A 175 9.75 -39.87 31.54
C MET A 175 10.22 -40.96 30.58
N ALA A 176 10.95 -41.95 31.09
CA ALA A 176 11.34 -43.13 30.32
C ALA A 176 10.12 -43.95 29.83
N SER A 177 8.96 -43.82 30.50
CA SER A 177 7.70 -44.45 30.11
C SER A 177 6.99 -43.80 28.92
N GLY A 178 7.49 -42.70 28.38
CA GLY A 178 6.86 -41.94 27.29
C GLY A 178 5.95 -40.81 27.75
N GLU A 179 5.72 -40.66 29.05
CA GLU A 179 4.89 -39.58 29.61
C GLU A 179 5.66 -38.26 29.70
N VAL A 180 4.96 -37.12 29.62
CA VAL A 180 5.53 -35.79 29.90
C VAL A 180 4.70 -35.09 30.97
N HIS A 181 5.38 -34.68 32.03
CA HIS A 181 4.77 -33.98 33.17
C HIS A 181 5.25 -32.52 33.20
N ILE A 182 4.33 -31.62 33.51
CA ILE A 182 4.56 -30.17 33.53
C ILE A 182 4.73 -29.71 34.97
N PHE A 183 5.76 -28.92 35.20
CA PHE A 183 6.08 -28.33 36.50
C PHE A 183 6.22 -26.81 36.38
N ASP A 184 5.97 -26.10 37.47
CA ASP A 184 6.33 -24.67 37.56
C ASP A 184 7.84 -24.49 37.79
N ASN A 185 8.33 -23.26 37.68
CA ASN A 185 9.74 -22.94 37.94
C ASN A 185 10.20 -23.15 39.40
N GLN A 186 9.25 -23.38 40.33
CA GLN A 186 9.50 -23.70 41.73
C GLN A 186 9.55 -25.22 41.98
N GLY A 187 9.26 -26.02 40.95
CA GLY A 187 9.25 -27.47 41.01
C GLY A 187 7.94 -28.09 41.49
N ASN A 188 6.82 -27.37 41.50
CA ASN A 188 5.49 -27.94 41.79
C ASN A 188 4.88 -28.58 40.54
N PHE A 189 4.21 -29.72 40.71
CA PHE A 189 3.52 -30.41 39.62
C PHE A 189 2.27 -29.63 39.22
N VAL A 190 2.12 -29.37 37.92
CA VAL A 190 0.98 -28.64 37.33
C VAL A 190 0.00 -29.62 36.72
N MET A 191 0.43 -30.37 35.69
CA MET A 191 -0.41 -31.34 35.00
C MET A 191 0.40 -32.36 34.20
N LYS A 192 -0.27 -33.43 33.75
CA LYS A 192 0.26 -34.39 32.79
C LYS A 192 -0.20 -34.02 31.38
N MET A 193 0.73 -34.04 30.42
CA MET A 193 0.45 -33.73 29.01
C MET A 193 -0.22 -34.92 28.30
N THR A 194 -1.12 -34.63 27.37
CA THR A 194 -1.87 -35.64 26.59
C THR A 194 -1.38 -35.72 25.14
N PHE A 195 -1.25 -36.93 24.62
CA PHE A 195 -0.73 -37.17 23.27
C PHE A 195 -1.79 -37.82 22.37
N SER A 196 -2.27 -37.09 21.37
CA SER A 196 -3.21 -37.60 20.37
C SER A 196 -2.52 -38.47 19.32
N CYS A 197 -1.24 -38.20 19.02
CA CYS A 197 -0.46 -38.96 18.03
C CYS A 197 -0.21 -40.42 18.44
N LEU A 198 -0.35 -40.74 19.72
CA LEU A 198 -0.16 -42.09 20.27
C LEU A 198 -1.45 -42.91 20.39
N ALA A 199 -2.62 -42.33 20.08
CA ALA A 199 -3.91 -43.01 20.25
C ALA A 199 -4.03 -44.33 19.44
N SER A 200 -3.25 -44.48 18.36
CA SER A 200 -3.20 -45.68 17.51
C SER A 200 -1.90 -46.49 17.65
N ALA A 201 -1.00 -46.13 18.56
CA ALA A 201 0.30 -46.78 18.70
C ALA A 201 0.19 -48.00 19.64
N ALA A 202 0.60 -49.18 19.15
CA ALA A 202 0.74 -50.39 19.95
C ALA A 202 2.22 -50.63 20.28
N GLY A 203 2.59 -50.59 21.56
CA GLY A 203 3.95 -50.86 22.04
C GLY A 203 4.43 -49.90 23.12
N ALA A 204 5.52 -50.25 23.79
CA ALA A 204 6.24 -49.32 24.64
C ALA A 204 6.93 -48.26 23.77
N VAL A 205 6.81 -46.99 24.16
CA VAL A 205 7.30 -45.85 23.39
C VAL A 205 8.21 -45.03 24.28
N SER A 206 9.37 -44.61 23.76
CA SER A 206 10.28 -43.70 24.47
C SER A 206 10.33 -42.33 23.79
N ILE A 207 10.63 -41.29 24.56
CA ILE A 207 10.75 -39.92 24.04
C ILE A 207 12.13 -39.78 23.42
N ALA A 208 12.17 -39.42 22.13
CA ALA A 208 13.42 -39.13 21.41
C ALA A 208 13.86 -37.67 21.58
N GLY A 209 12.92 -36.75 21.77
CA GLY A 209 13.25 -35.35 22.02
C GLY A 209 12.06 -34.46 22.36
N ILE A 210 12.33 -33.43 23.18
CA ILE A 210 11.43 -32.34 23.51
C ILE A 210 12.17 -31.03 23.18
N HIS A 211 11.59 -30.21 22.31
CA HIS A 211 12.20 -28.94 21.92
C HIS A 211 11.16 -27.82 21.82
N TRP A 212 11.46 -26.71 22.47
CA TRP A 212 10.72 -25.45 22.33
C TRP A 212 11.45 -24.52 21.37
N TYR A 213 10.68 -23.83 20.53
CA TYR A 213 11.14 -22.65 19.83
C TYR A 213 10.80 -21.40 20.66
N ALA A 214 11.81 -20.59 20.96
CA ALA A 214 11.67 -19.45 21.87
C ALA A 214 10.96 -18.22 21.27
N GLY A 215 10.64 -18.21 19.96
CA GLY A 215 10.00 -17.06 19.30
C GLY A 215 10.93 -15.89 18.99
N THR A 216 12.19 -15.91 19.44
CA THR A 216 13.13 -14.79 19.31
C THR A 216 13.83 -14.71 17.94
N GLY A 217 13.72 -15.74 17.10
CA GLY A 217 14.51 -15.92 15.87
C GLY A 217 13.80 -15.55 14.57
N GLY A 218 12.60 -14.95 14.62
CA GLY A 218 11.98 -14.29 13.46
C GLY A 218 10.80 -14.99 12.78
N TYR A 219 10.58 -16.30 12.93
CA TYR A 219 9.34 -16.91 12.43
C TYR A 219 8.21 -16.71 13.45
N ILE A 220 7.42 -15.65 13.24
CA ILE A 220 6.27 -15.33 14.08
C ILE A 220 5.05 -15.20 13.19
N GLU A 221 4.25 -16.26 13.14
CA GLU A 221 2.95 -16.29 12.49
C GLU A 221 1.86 -16.50 13.55
N PRO A 222 0.65 -15.92 13.42
CA PRO A 222 -0.43 -16.18 14.35
C PRO A 222 -0.65 -17.68 14.53
N CYS A 223 -0.71 -18.14 15.78
CA CYS A 223 -0.94 -19.55 16.12
C CYS A 223 0.13 -20.54 15.59
N CYS A 224 1.36 -20.08 15.33
CA CYS A 224 2.47 -20.96 14.94
C CYS A 224 2.79 -21.97 16.06
N PRO A 225 2.77 -23.28 15.78
CA PRO A 225 3.23 -24.29 16.72
C PRO A 225 4.72 -24.11 17.04
N CYS A 226 5.10 -24.21 18.31
CA CYS A 226 6.47 -23.95 18.78
C CYS A 226 7.03 -25.04 19.70
N LEU A 227 6.19 -25.87 20.30
CA LEU A 227 6.59 -27.04 21.08
C LEU A 227 6.53 -28.27 20.18
N ALA A 228 7.65 -28.96 20.01
CA ALA A 228 7.71 -30.25 19.34
C ALA A 228 8.13 -31.34 20.32
N ILE A 229 7.38 -32.45 20.31
CA ILE A 229 7.68 -33.68 21.04
C ILE A 229 7.67 -34.80 20.02
N CYS A 230 8.71 -35.63 20.01
CA CYS A 230 8.71 -36.84 19.17
C CYS A 230 9.23 -38.03 19.93
N PHE A 231 8.67 -39.15 19.52
CA PHE A 231 8.91 -40.45 20.06
C PHE A 231 9.84 -41.24 19.14
N ASP A 232 10.53 -42.22 19.71
CA ASP A 232 11.42 -43.13 19.01
C ASP A 232 10.77 -43.82 17.80
N ASN A 233 9.48 -44.14 17.88
CA ASN A 233 8.73 -44.79 16.81
C ASN A 233 8.38 -43.88 15.61
N GLY A 234 8.81 -42.61 15.61
CA GLY A 234 8.59 -41.67 14.52
C GLY A 234 7.30 -40.86 14.61
N ARG A 235 6.47 -41.07 15.64
CA ARG A 235 5.33 -40.20 15.93
C ARG A 235 5.82 -38.91 16.54
N CYS A 236 5.49 -37.78 15.93
CA CYS A 236 5.78 -36.47 16.48
C CYS A 236 4.49 -35.65 16.65
N GLN A 237 4.39 -34.90 17.74
CA GLN A 237 3.30 -33.97 18.03
C GLN A 237 3.88 -32.57 18.15
N ILE A 238 3.40 -31.65 17.31
CA ILE A 238 3.76 -30.24 17.34
C ILE A 238 2.56 -29.44 17.86
N MET A 239 2.81 -28.57 18.83
CA MET A 239 1.80 -27.86 19.61
C MET A 239 2.13 -26.37 19.70
N ARG A 240 1.09 -25.55 19.83
CA ARG A 240 1.18 -24.10 20.05
C ARG A 240 1.52 -23.75 21.49
N CYS A 241 1.00 -24.54 22.43
CA CYS A 241 1.27 -24.44 23.85
C CYS A 241 1.19 -25.85 24.47
N GLU A 242 1.47 -25.94 25.75
CA GLU A 242 1.40 -27.18 26.52
C GLU A 242 -0.01 -27.79 26.63
N SER A 243 -1.06 -27.01 26.35
CA SER A 243 -2.47 -27.39 26.40
C SER A 243 -3.18 -27.14 25.07
N ASP A 244 -2.62 -27.64 23.96
CA ASP A 244 -3.19 -27.49 22.62
C ASP A 244 -4.27 -28.54 22.33
N GLU A 245 -5.49 -28.09 22.03
CA GLU A 245 -6.61 -28.95 21.65
C GLU A 245 -6.50 -29.50 20.22
N SER A 246 -5.71 -28.82 19.36
CA SER A 246 -5.60 -29.10 17.92
C SER A 246 -4.14 -29.32 17.47
N PRO A 247 -3.41 -30.28 18.06
CA PRO A 247 -2.00 -30.45 17.77
C PRO A 247 -1.76 -31.03 16.37
N VAL A 248 -0.66 -30.61 15.74
CA VAL A 248 -0.21 -31.15 14.45
C VAL A 248 0.50 -32.49 14.72
N CYS A 249 -0.02 -33.56 14.15
CA CYS A 249 0.56 -34.90 14.29
C CYS A 249 1.30 -35.31 13.02
N ILE A 250 2.56 -35.70 13.16
CA ILE A 250 3.43 -36.14 12.07
C ILE A 250 3.81 -37.60 12.28
N ASP A 251 3.81 -38.36 11.20
CA ASP A 251 4.37 -39.72 11.15
C ASP A 251 5.61 -39.71 10.27
N ALA A 252 6.79 -39.74 10.89
CA ALA A 252 8.07 -39.73 10.19
C ALA A 252 8.45 -41.11 9.62
N GLN A 253 7.74 -42.18 10.00
CA GLN A 253 7.98 -43.57 9.57
C GLN A 253 9.42 -44.06 9.77
N MET A 254 10.13 -43.55 10.77
CA MET A 254 11.53 -43.88 11.05
C MET A 254 11.77 -44.07 12.55
N ASN A 255 12.87 -44.73 12.91
CA ASN A 255 13.33 -44.76 14.29
C ASN A 255 14.08 -43.46 14.61
N VAL A 256 13.45 -42.57 15.40
CA VAL A 256 13.96 -41.22 15.66
C VAL A 256 14.97 -41.26 16.80
N VAL A 257 16.14 -40.66 16.56
CA VAL A 257 17.20 -40.52 17.54
C VAL A 257 17.19 -39.12 18.16
N CYS A 258 16.95 -38.09 17.35
CA CYS A 258 17.01 -36.71 17.80
C CYS A 258 16.09 -35.82 16.97
N MET A 259 15.62 -34.73 17.57
CA MET A 259 15.00 -33.61 16.86
C MET A 259 15.55 -32.29 17.33
N GLN A 260 15.48 -31.27 16.47
CA GLN A 260 15.73 -29.90 16.89
C GLN A 260 15.08 -28.88 15.95
N TRP A 261 14.45 -27.86 16.53
CA TRP A 261 14.08 -26.64 15.79
C TRP A 261 15.33 -25.89 15.35
N ASN A 262 15.32 -25.32 14.15
CA ASN A 262 16.30 -24.30 13.80
C ASN A 262 16.11 -23.05 14.66
N HIS A 263 17.16 -22.23 14.77
CA HIS A 263 17.14 -21.03 15.60
C HIS A 263 16.10 -19.98 15.15
N CYS A 264 15.65 -20.05 13.89
CA CYS A 264 14.63 -19.15 13.34
C CYS A 264 13.20 -19.65 13.54
N GLY A 265 12.98 -20.91 13.95
CA GLY A 265 11.65 -21.53 14.13
C GLY A 265 10.94 -21.92 12.83
N SER A 266 11.56 -21.73 11.67
CA SER A 266 10.96 -22.03 10.37
C SER A 266 11.06 -23.49 9.94
N VAL A 267 11.95 -24.27 10.56
CA VAL A 267 12.21 -25.67 10.17
C VAL A 267 12.46 -26.53 11.40
N LEU A 268 11.77 -27.66 11.48
CA LEU A 268 12.05 -28.75 12.41
C LEU A 268 12.85 -29.85 11.69
N ALA A 269 14.06 -30.16 12.18
CA ALA A 269 14.79 -31.35 11.74
C ALA A 269 14.48 -32.53 12.65
N VAL A 270 14.08 -33.65 12.07
CA VAL A 270 13.87 -34.94 12.73
C VAL A 270 14.84 -35.94 12.13
N ALA A 271 15.70 -36.52 12.96
CA ALA A 271 16.82 -37.34 12.54
C ALA A 271 16.68 -38.76 13.10
N GLY A 272 16.83 -39.76 12.24
CA GLY A 272 16.68 -41.17 12.62
C GLY A 272 17.22 -42.16 11.61
N SER A 273 16.91 -43.44 11.81
CA SER A 273 17.18 -44.53 10.87
C SER A 273 15.88 -45.02 10.23
N LEU A 274 15.90 -45.16 8.90
CA LEU A 274 14.77 -45.66 8.11
C LEU A 274 15.08 -47.07 7.62
N LYS A 275 14.15 -48.01 7.85
CA LYS A 275 14.20 -49.35 7.25
C LYS A 275 13.70 -49.27 5.81
N ALA A 276 14.59 -49.44 4.84
CA ALA A 276 14.19 -49.46 3.43
C ALA A 276 13.40 -50.73 3.14
N SER A 277 12.24 -50.60 2.49
CA SER A 277 11.30 -51.72 2.23
C SER A 277 11.90 -52.91 1.45
N ASN A 278 13.06 -52.73 0.80
CA ASN A 278 13.69 -53.71 -0.08
C ASN A 278 15.13 -54.08 0.31
N LEU A 279 15.67 -53.56 1.42
CA LEU A 279 17.03 -53.84 1.89
C LEU A 279 17.00 -54.13 3.40
N GLU A 280 17.71 -55.15 3.87
CA GLU A 280 17.92 -55.40 5.31
C GLU A 280 18.76 -54.30 6.01
N THR A 281 19.21 -53.29 5.26
CA THR A 281 20.06 -52.22 5.76
C THR A 281 19.26 -50.98 6.16
N GLU A 282 19.48 -50.52 7.39
CA GLU A 282 18.96 -49.23 7.86
C GLU A 282 19.77 -48.08 7.24
N ILE A 283 19.06 -47.02 6.82
CA ILE A 283 19.68 -45.83 6.22
C ILE A 283 19.42 -44.65 7.16
N ASN A 284 20.49 -43.92 7.52
CA ASN A 284 20.36 -42.70 8.30
C ASN A 284 19.73 -41.59 7.45
N VAL A 285 18.69 -40.95 7.99
CA VAL A 285 17.94 -39.90 7.30
C VAL A 285 17.60 -38.76 8.24
N VAL A 286 17.54 -37.55 7.68
CA VAL A 286 17.03 -36.36 8.35
C VAL A 286 15.87 -35.82 7.53
N HIS A 287 14.69 -35.77 8.14
CA HIS A 287 13.50 -35.14 7.57
C HIS A 287 13.37 -33.72 8.08
N PHE A 288 13.06 -32.79 7.18
CA PHE A 288 12.83 -31.38 7.50
C PHE A 288 11.34 -31.07 7.33
N TYR A 289 10.72 -30.52 8.37
CA TYR A 289 9.30 -30.18 8.38
C TYR A 289 9.09 -28.68 8.64
N THR A 290 7.99 -28.13 8.13
CA THR A 290 7.48 -26.81 8.55
C THR A 290 6.86 -26.87 9.96
N PRO A 291 6.61 -25.73 10.62
CA PRO A 291 5.85 -25.66 11.87
C PRO A 291 4.47 -26.31 11.82
N PHE A 292 3.88 -26.37 10.63
CA PHE A 292 2.56 -26.95 10.38
C PHE A 292 2.61 -28.44 9.95
N GLY A 293 3.79 -29.06 10.03
CA GLY A 293 3.99 -30.48 9.76
C GLY A 293 4.06 -30.87 8.29
N GLU A 294 4.25 -29.90 7.39
CA GLU A 294 4.50 -30.19 5.98
C GLU A 294 5.94 -30.65 5.77
N HIS A 295 6.13 -31.76 5.06
CA HIS A 295 7.45 -32.29 4.76
C HIS A 295 8.14 -31.50 3.63
N LEU A 296 9.26 -30.85 3.97
CA LEU A 296 10.05 -30.03 3.05
C LEU A 296 11.04 -30.89 2.24
N ARG A 297 11.95 -31.60 2.91
CA ARG A 297 13.04 -32.37 2.28
C ARG A 297 13.49 -33.53 3.17
N THR A 298 14.06 -34.56 2.52
CA THR A 298 14.77 -35.68 3.15
C THR A 298 16.25 -35.62 2.77
N LEU A 299 17.14 -35.66 3.77
CA LEU A 299 18.58 -35.80 3.57
C LEU A 299 19.01 -37.22 3.96
N LYS A 300 19.64 -37.94 3.04
CA LYS A 300 20.27 -39.24 3.32
C LYS A 300 21.70 -39.04 3.78
N VAL A 301 22.07 -39.68 4.89
CA VAL A 301 23.39 -39.52 5.50
C VAL A 301 24.12 -40.86 5.51
N PRO A 302 25.37 -40.94 4.99
CA PRO A 302 26.15 -42.17 5.06
C PRO A 302 26.60 -42.49 6.49
N GLY A 303 26.59 -43.76 6.88
CA GLY A 303 27.08 -44.25 8.16
C GLY A 303 26.19 -45.37 8.72
N LYS A 304 26.58 -45.95 9.85
CA LYS A 304 25.81 -47.00 10.54
C LYS A 304 24.82 -46.39 11.51
N GLN A 305 25.29 -45.62 12.49
CA GLN A 305 24.45 -45.08 13.56
C GLN A 305 24.61 -43.57 13.71
N MET A 306 23.49 -42.86 13.54
CA MET A 306 23.40 -41.44 13.87
C MET A 306 23.04 -41.26 15.35
N THR A 307 23.65 -40.28 16.02
CA THR A 307 23.49 -40.07 17.47
C THR A 307 23.00 -38.68 17.85
N GLY A 308 23.22 -37.66 17.01
CA GLY A 308 22.74 -36.32 17.32
C GLY A 308 22.84 -35.33 16.16
N ILE A 309 22.09 -34.24 16.28
CA ILE A 309 22.06 -33.13 15.33
C ILE A 309 22.20 -31.80 16.07
N ALA A 310 22.81 -30.81 15.42
CA ALA A 310 22.93 -29.46 15.96
C ALA A 310 22.89 -28.40 14.85
N TRP A 311 22.07 -27.35 15.03
CA TRP A 311 21.94 -26.26 14.06
C TRP A 311 23.02 -25.19 14.21
N GLU A 312 23.49 -24.62 13.10
CA GLU A 312 24.25 -23.37 13.12
C GLU A 312 23.34 -22.20 13.54
N GLY A 313 23.94 -21.14 14.09
CA GLY A 313 23.23 -19.95 14.56
C GLY A 313 22.25 -19.34 13.56
N ALA A 314 22.66 -19.15 12.31
CA ALA A 314 21.79 -18.61 11.26
C ALA A 314 20.76 -19.62 10.71
N GLY A 315 20.86 -20.90 11.06
CA GLY A 315 19.98 -21.97 10.54
C GLY A 315 20.25 -22.39 9.09
N LEU A 316 21.36 -21.95 8.49
CA LEU A 316 21.75 -22.29 7.11
C LEU A 316 22.65 -23.54 7.02
N ARG A 317 23.01 -24.12 8.16
CA ARG A 317 23.82 -25.33 8.24
C ARG A 317 23.39 -26.17 9.44
N ILE A 318 23.59 -27.48 9.32
CA ILE A 318 23.36 -28.44 10.39
C ILE A 318 24.56 -29.38 10.50
N ALA A 319 24.99 -29.64 11.72
CA ALA A 319 26.00 -30.63 12.07
C ALA A 319 25.31 -31.94 12.49
N LEU A 320 25.87 -33.07 12.06
CA LEU A 320 25.32 -34.40 12.26
C LEU A 320 26.43 -35.31 12.81
N ALA A 321 26.21 -35.89 13.97
CA ALA A 321 27.11 -36.88 14.56
C ALA A 321 26.68 -38.28 14.10
N VAL A 322 27.57 -38.96 13.36
CA VAL A 322 27.33 -40.30 12.83
C VAL A 322 28.59 -41.14 13.02
N ASP A 323 28.47 -42.22 13.78
CA ASP A 323 29.60 -43.07 14.18
C ASP A 323 30.76 -42.24 14.78
N SER A 324 31.94 -42.27 14.17
CA SER A 324 33.13 -41.48 14.52
C SER A 324 33.34 -40.24 13.64
N TYR A 325 32.28 -39.79 12.97
CA TYR A 325 32.33 -38.69 12.01
C TYR A 325 31.35 -37.58 12.36
N LEU A 326 31.80 -36.35 12.13
CA LEU A 326 30.95 -35.16 12.15
C LEU A 326 30.71 -34.71 10.71
N TYR A 327 29.46 -34.87 10.24
CA TYR A 327 29.02 -34.40 8.94
C TYR A 327 28.41 -33.02 9.05
N PHE A 328 28.60 -32.20 8.01
CA PHE A 328 27.93 -30.91 7.87
C PHE A 328 27.08 -30.93 6.61
N ALA A 329 25.84 -30.48 6.74
CA ALA A 329 24.95 -30.25 5.62
C ALA A 329 24.62 -28.77 5.52
N ASN A 330 24.77 -28.20 4.33
CA ASN A 330 24.34 -26.85 4.04
C ASN A 330 22.89 -26.87 3.60
N ILE A 331 22.15 -25.87 4.06
CA ILE A 331 20.73 -25.71 3.85
C ILE A 331 20.51 -24.39 3.13
N ARG A 332 19.78 -24.45 2.02
CA ARG A 332 19.31 -23.29 1.27
C ARG A 332 17.81 -23.13 1.49
N PRO A 333 17.41 -22.10 2.25
CA PRO A 333 16.01 -21.76 2.42
C PRO A 333 15.32 -21.46 1.09
N ASP A 334 14.01 -21.62 1.08
CA ASP A 334 13.17 -21.19 -0.04
C ASP A 334 12.65 -19.79 0.26
N TYR A 335 13.42 -18.77 -0.13
CA TYR A 335 12.98 -17.39 0.10
C TYR A 335 11.83 -17.04 -0.84
N LYS A 336 10.91 -16.19 -0.37
CA LYS A 336 9.87 -15.60 -1.21
C LYS A 336 10.45 -14.37 -1.91
N TRP A 337 10.87 -14.52 -3.16
CA TRP A 337 11.58 -13.46 -3.90
C TRP A 337 11.34 -13.53 -5.41
N GLY A 338 11.71 -12.47 -6.12
CA GLY A 338 11.77 -12.40 -7.57
C GLY A 338 12.59 -11.21 -8.06
N TYR A 339 12.80 -11.14 -9.37
CA TYR A 339 13.55 -10.05 -10.02
C TYR A 339 12.79 -9.56 -11.27
N CYS A 340 12.54 -8.25 -11.36
CA CYS A 340 11.85 -7.61 -12.49
C CYS A 340 12.42 -6.22 -12.75
N SER A 341 12.62 -5.80 -14.01
CA SER A 341 13.11 -4.46 -14.40
C SER A 341 14.27 -3.87 -13.56
N ASN A 342 15.29 -4.65 -13.24
CA ASN A 342 16.38 -4.24 -12.32
C ASN A 342 15.94 -3.98 -10.87
N THR A 343 14.79 -4.47 -10.45
CA THR A 343 14.31 -4.43 -9.08
C THR A 343 14.31 -5.84 -8.50
N LEU A 344 15.02 -6.02 -7.40
CA LEU A 344 14.97 -7.22 -6.59
C LEU A 344 13.80 -7.11 -5.61
N VAL A 345 12.86 -8.04 -5.68
CA VAL A 345 11.74 -8.15 -4.75
C VAL A 345 11.99 -9.30 -3.81
N TYR A 346 11.97 -9.08 -2.50
CA TYR A 346 12.12 -10.14 -1.51
C TYR A 346 11.24 -9.88 -0.29
N ALA A 347 10.83 -10.96 0.37
CA ALA A 347 9.97 -10.89 1.55
C ALA A 347 10.59 -11.56 2.77
N TYR A 348 10.41 -10.94 3.94
CA TYR A 348 10.85 -11.46 5.23
C TYR A 348 9.86 -11.06 6.33
N ILE A 349 9.91 -11.73 7.48
CA ILE A 349 9.05 -11.42 8.64
C ILE A 349 9.84 -10.58 9.64
N ARG A 350 9.22 -9.54 10.19
CA ARG A 350 9.81 -8.77 11.31
C ARG A 350 9.25 -9.29 12.63
N PRO A 351 10.09 -9.58 13.63
CA PRO A 351 9.62 -10.01 14.95
C PRO A 351 8.61 -9.03 15.59
N GLU A 352 8.77 -7.73 15.34
CA GLU A 352 7.91 -6.66 15.88
C GLU A 352 6.51 -6.60 15.25
N ARG A 353 6.32 -7.19 14.07
CA ARG A 353 5.09 -7.06 13.29
C ARG A 353 4.68 -8.39 12.68
N LEU A 354 3.46 -8.84 13.01
CA LEU A 354 2.80 -10.04 12.44
C LEU A 354 2.37 -9.83 10.98
N ALA A 355 3.30 -9.44 10.11
CA ALA A 355 3.12 -9.31 8.68
C ALA A 355 4.45 -9.46 7.96
N TYR A 356 4.44 -10.02 6.75
CA TYR A 356 5.57 -10.00 5.84
C TYR A 356 5.89 -8.57 5.42
N CYS A 357 7.17 -8.23 5.48
CA CYS A 357 7.77 -7.06 4.89
C CYS A 357 8.27 -7.46 3.49
N VAL A 358 7.63 -6.92 2.45
CA VAL A 358 8.00 -7.12 1.05
C VAL A 358 8.76 -5.88 0.58
N VAL A 359 10.03 -6.05 0.24
CA VAL A 359 10.92 -4.96 -0.21
C VAL A 359 11.07 -5.05 -1.72
N PHE A 360 10.85 -3.92 -2.40
CA PHE A 360 11.14 -3.69 -3.81
C PHE A 360 12.38 -2.79 -3.87
N TRP A 361 13.54 -3.38 -4.16
CA TRP A 361 14.81 -2.68 -4.21
C TRP A 361 15.27 -2.48 -5.65
N ASP A 362 15.22 -1.24 -6.14
CA ASP A 362 15.76 -0.83 -7.43
C ASP A 362 17.29 -0.84 -7.35
N THR A 363 17.88 -1.84 -8.00
CA THR A 363 19.32 -2.10 -8.01
C THR A 363 20.10 -1.06 -8.80
N LYS A 364 19.45 -0.34 -9.73
CA LYS A 364 20.09 0.70 -10.54
C LYS A 364 20.22 1.98 -9.73
N ASN A 365 19.09 2.49 -9.22
CA ASN A 365 19.04 3.76 -8.48
C ASN A 365 19.37 3.63 -6.99
N ASN A 366 19.42 2.40 -6.47
CA ASN A 366 19.55 2.08 -5.04
C ASN A 366 18.38 2.55 -4.17
N GLU A 367 17.20 2.69 -4.76
CA GLU A 367 15.99 3.08 -4.03
C GLU A 367 15.24 1.85 -3.54
N LYS A 368 14.58 1.95 -2.39
CA LYS A 368 13.79 0.86 -1.83
C LYS A 368 12.36 1.31 -1.54
N PHE A 369 11.41 0.45 -1.86
CA PHE A 369 10.00 0.61 -1.53
C PHE A 369 9.55 -0.58 -0.70
N VAL A 370 8.87 -0.35 0.41
CA VAL A 370 8.49 -1.40 1.36
C VAL A 370 6.97 -1.51 1.42
N LYS A 371 6.47 -2.75 1.38
CA LYS A 371 5.06 -3.09 1.57
C LYS A 371 4.88 -4.12 2.66
N TYR A 372 3.75 -4.03 3.36
CA TYR A 372 3.40 -4.96 4.42
C TYR A 372 2.24 -5.84 3.98
N PHE A 373 2.37 -7.14 4.21
CA PHE A 373 1.41 -8.14 3.76
C PHE A 373 1.22 -9.21 4.84
N LYS A 374 0.02 -9.38 5.40
CA LYS A 374 -0.21 -10.24 6.58
C LYS A 374 0.13 -11.72 6.34
N SER A 375 -0.46 -12.32 5.31
CA SER A 375 -0.36 -13.77 5.04
C SER A 375 0.15 -14.01 3.62
N LEU A 376 1.39 -13.60 3.35
CA LEU A 376 2.02 -13.74 2.03
C LEU A 376 2.34 -15.22 1.78
N MET A 377 1.80 -15.78 0.70
CA MET A 377 2.07 -17.17 0.31
C MET A 377 3.21 -17.23 -0.71
N SER A 378 3.17 -16.40 -1.75
CA SER A 378 4.13 -16.47 -2.86
C SER A 378 4.41 -15.09 -3.48
N VAL A 379 5.59 -14.97 -4.09
CA VAL A 379 6.05 -13.80 -4.85
C VAL A 379 6.63 -14.31 -6.15
N ASN A 380 6.10 -13.84 -7.28
CA ASN A 380 6.64 -14.17 -8.60
C ASN A 380 6.82 -12.91 -9.44
N THR A 381 7.75 -12.94 -10.39
CA THR A 381 8.03 -11.81 -11.28
C THR A 381 8.09 -12.26 -12.74
N SER A 382 7.69 -11.38 -13.65
CA SER A 382 7.90 -11.55 -15.09
C SER A 382 7.86 -10.21 -15.80
N GLY A 383 8.89 -9.93 -16.60
CA GLY A 383 9.07 -8.63 -17.25
C GLY A 383 9.15 -7.51 -16.22
N ASP A 384 8.17 -6.59 -16.30
CA ASP A 384 8.11 -5.38 -15.45
C ASP A 384 7.15 -5.47 -14.27
N TYR A 385 6.55 -6.63 -14.07
CA TYR A 385 5.55 -6.83 -13.03
C TYR A 385 5.97 -7.91 -12.03
N CYS A 386 5.43 -7.73 -10.84
CA CYS A 386 5.53 -8.65 -9.72
C CYS A 386 4.11 -9.00 -9.27
N ILE A 387 3.83 -10.27 -9.00
CA ILE A 387 2.58 -10.72 -8.39
C ILE A 387 2.84 -11.07 -6.92
N LEU A 388 2.07 -10.47 -6.02
CA LEU A 388 2.02 -10.82 -4.60
C LEU A 388 0.78 -11.64 -4.34
N VAL A 389 0.94 -12.81 -3.73
CA VAL A 389 -0.16 -13.75 -3.48
C VAL A 389 -0.26 -14.02 -2.00
N GLY A 390 -1.47 -13.99 -1.46
CA GLY A 390 -1.69 -14.39 -0.08
C GLY A 390 -3.15 -14.53 0.32
N LYS A 391 -3.40 -14.73 1.62
CA LYS A 391 -4.76 -14.89 2.17
C LYS A 391 -5.38 -13.52 2.43
N ALA A 392 -6.62 -13.31 2.00
CA ALA A 392 -7.32 -12.02 2.10
C ALA A 392 -7.84 -11.75 3.53
N ASP A 393 -8.50 -12.75 4.12
CA ASP A 393 -9.01 -12.70 5.48
C ASP A 393 -9.00 -14.10 6.12
N GLU A 394 -8.96 -14.20 7.45
CA GLU A 394 -8.97 -15.51 8.13
C GLU A 394 -10.37 -16.15 8.14
N ILE A 395 -11.41 -15.31 8.13
CA ILE A 395 -12.82 -15.70 8.32
C ILE A 395 -13.47 -16.15 7.00
N GLN A 396 -13.11 -15.50 5.90
CA GLN A 396 -13.53 -15.87 4.55
C GLN A 396 -12.36 -16.58 3.88
N SER A 397 -12.52 -17.84 3.49
CA SER A 397 -11.47 -18.65 2.83
C SER A 397 -11.15 -18.18 1.40
N GLN A 398 -10.85 -16.89 1.24
CA GLN A 398 -10.50 -16.25 -0.02
C GLN A 398 -9.02 -15.85 -0.05
N TYR A 399 -8.46 -15.92 -1.25
CA TYR A 399 -7.07 -15.58 -1.53
C TYR A 399 -7.02 -14.37 -2.44
N VAL A 400 -5.97 -13.55 -2.30
CA VAL A 400 -5.77 -12.32 -3.06
C VAL A 400 -4.51 -12.41 -3.91
N LEU A 401 -4.63 -11.99 -5.17
CA LEU A 401 -3.57 -11.83 -6.14
C LEU A 401 -3.42 -10.32 -6.44
N ILE A 402 -2.30 -9.72 -6.05
CA ILE A 402 -2.02 -8.29 -6.27
C ILE A 402 -0.91 -8.15 -7.32
N LEU A 403 -1.26 -7.62 -8.48
CA LEU A 403 -0.30 -7.30 -9.54
C LEU A 403 0.32 -5.93 -9.24
N CYS A 404 1.63 -5.89 -9.09
CA CYS A 404 2.42 -4.70 -8.79
C CYS A 404 3.39 -4.38 -9.93
N ASN A 405 3.73 -3.09 -10.10
CA ASN A 405 4.87 -2.69 -10.92
C ASN A 405 6.21 -2.89 -10.17
N ALA A 406 7.33 -2.57 -10.82
CA ALA A 406 8.68 -2.72 -10.25
C ALA A 406 8.92 -1.94 -8.94
N ILE A 407 8.21 -0.84 -8.68
CA ILE A 407 8.29 -0.07 -7.43
C ILE A 407 7.25 -0.50 -6.38
N GLY A 408 6.51 -1.58 -6.65
CA GLY A 408 5.51 -2.14 -5.74
C GLY A 408 4.13 -1.49 -5.79
N THR A 409 3.87 -0.50 -6.65
CA THR A 409 2.53 0.12 -6.78
C THR A 409 1.53 -0.88 -7.37
N PRO A 410 0.38 -1.13 -6.71
CA PRO A 410 -0.59 -2.12 -7.17
C PRO A 410 -1.31 -1.57 -8.42
N GLN A 411 -1.33 -2.38 -9.47
CA GLN A 411 -1.98 -2.09 -10.75
C GLN A 411 -3.38 -2.70 -10.80
N GLU A 412 -3.51 -3.97 -10.45
CA GLU A 412 -4.78 -4.69 -10.39
C GLU A 412 -4.76 -5.70 -9.24
N THR A 413 -5.92 -5.97 -8.64
CA THR A 413 -6.08 -6.93 -7.54
C THR A 413 -7.25 -7.86 -7.83
N LYS A 414 -7.06 -9.15 -7.60
CA LYS A 414 -8.07 -10.20 -7.81
C LYS A 414 -8.23 -11.05 -6.56
N TYR A 415 -9.47 -11.40 -6.26
CA TYR A 415 -9.81 -12.36 -5.22
C TYR A 415 -10.22 -13.68 -5.88
N ILE A 416 -9.71 -14.79 -5.35
CA ILE A 416 -10.00 -16.15 -5.84
C ILE A 416 -10.34 -17.06 -4.66
N ASP A 417 -11.23 -18.02 -4.89
CA ASP A 417 -11.62 -19.01 -3.87
C ASP A 417 -10.72 -20.27 -3.88
N ILE A 418 -9.81 -20.36 -4.86
CA ILE A 418 -8.89 -21.50 -5.01
C ILE A 418 -7.58 -21.18 -4.30
N GLU A 419 -7.08 -22.11 -3.49
CA GLU A 419 -5.80 -21.97 -2.80
C GLU A 419 -4.61 -21.94 -3.78
N PRO A 420 -3.91 -20.79 -3.94
CA PRO A 420 -2.87 -20.63 -4.94
C PRO A 420 -1.50 -21.10 -4.42
N LEU A 421 -1.32 -22.41 -4.33
CA LEU A 421 -0.07 -23.03 -3.86
C LEU A 421 1.10 -22.82 -4.84
N PHE A 422 0.81 -22.82 -6.14
CA PHE A 422 1.82 -22.64 -7.19
C PHE A 422 1.40 -21.50 -8.10
N VAL A 423 2.28 -20.52 -8.29
CA VAL A 423 1.97 -19.33 -9.08
C VAL A 423 3.05 -19.17 -10.14
N THR A 424 2.66 -18.75 -11.34
CA THR A 424 3.57 -18.36 -12.41
C THR A 424 2.95 -17.24 -13.23
N MET A 425 3.78 -16.47 -13.93
CA MET A 425 3.30 -15.32 -14.70
C MET A 425 4.08 -15.15 -16.00
N THR A 426 3.37 -14.74 -17.04
CA THR A 426 3.92 -14.36 -18.33
C THR A 426 3.74 -12.85 -18.52
N LYS A 427 4.16 -12.32 -19.68
CA LYS A 427 3.96 -10.91 -20.04
C LYS A 427 2.48 -10.50 -20.13
N THR A 428 1.57 -11.48 -20.22
CA THR A 428 0.15 -11.26 -20.51
C THR A 428 -0.81 -11.95 -19.54
N HIS A 429 -0.39 -13.06 -18.92
CA HIS A 429 -1.24 -13.89 -18.06
C HIS A 429 -0.58 -14.15 -16.70
N VAL A 430 -1.41 -14.27 -15.66
CA VAL A 430 -1.07 -14.83 -14.35
C VAL A 430 -1.76 -16.18 -14.25
N ILE A 431 -1.03 -17.21 -13.82
CA ILE A 431 -1.56 -18.55 -13.57
C ILE A 431 -1.34 -18.87 -12.10
N ALA A 432 -2.43 -19.22 -11.40
CA ALA A 432 -2.41 -19.65 -10.01
C ALA A 432 -3.01 -21.05 -9.91
N ALA A 433 -2.30 -22.00 -9.29
CA ALA A 433 -2.70 -23.40 -9.23
C ALA A 433 -2.79 -23.89 -7.79
N SER A 434 -3.84 -24.64 -7.50
CA SER A 434 -4.03 -25.45 -6.30
C SER A 434 -3.58 -26.88 -6.53
N LYS A 435 -3.93 -27.81 -5.63
CA LYS A 435 -3.70 -29.25 -5.80
C LYS A 435 -4.56 -29.84 -6.93
N GLU A 436 -5.75 -29.30 -7.18
CA GLU A 436 -6.79 -29.91 -8.03
C GLU A 436 -7.03 -29.13 -9.33
N ALA A 437 -6.95 -27.80 -9.26
CA ALA A 437 -7.29 -26.92 -10.37
C ALA A 437 -6.30 -25.76 -10.52
N PHE A 438 -6.27 -25.17 -11.71
CA PHE A 438 -5.51 -23.96 -12.00
C PHE A 438 -6.40 -22.87 -12.60
N TYR A 439 -6.14 -21.64 -12.16
CA TYR A 439 -6.78 -20.40 -12.54
C TYR A 439 -5.86 -19.63 -13.49
N VAL A 440 -6.42 -19.09 -14.57
CA VAL A 440 -5.71 -18.29 -15.59
C VAL A 440 -6.38 -16.94 -15.69
N TRP A 441 -5.61 -15.88 -15.47
CA TRP A 441 -6.04 -14.48 -15.51
C TRP A 441 -5.22 -13.70 -16.53
N GLN A 442 -5.89 -13.12 -17.53
CA GLN A 442 -5.26 -12.24 -18.51
C GLN A 442 -5.32 -10.78 -18.06
N TYR A 443 -4.16 -10.18 -17.78
CA TYR A 443 -4.05 -8.80 -17.29
C TYR A 443 -3.59 -7.79 -18.36
N ARG A 444 -2.97 -8.25 -19.45
CA ARG A 444 -2.53 -7.40 -20.57
C ARG A 444 -3.16 -7.86 -21.91
N LEU A 445 -3.63 -6.89 -22.70
CA LEU A 445 -4.17 -7.08 -24.05
C LEU A 445 -3.12 -6.65 -25.09
N ASP A 446 -2.75 -7.53 -26.02
CA ASP A 446 -1.89 -7.14 -27.14
C ASP A 446 -2.66 -6.26 -28.15
N LEU A 447 -2.09 -5.10 -28.50
CA LEU A 447 -2.67 -4.11 -29.41
C LEU A 447 -2.99 -4.66 -30.81
N GLN A 448 -2.25 -5.68 -31.27
CA GLN A 448 -2.47 -6.29 -32.60
C GLN A 448 -3.79 -7.08 -32.72
N MET A 449 -4.43 -7.43 -31.61
CA MET A 449 -5.72 -8.16 -31.59
C MET A 449 -6.94 -7.25 -31.34
N SER A 450 -6.74 -5.93 -31.30
CA SER A 450 -7.76 -4.95 -30.88
C SER A 450 -8.99 -4.86 -31.81
N GLN A 451 -8.86 -5.18 -33.11
CA GLN A 451 -9.95 -5.00 -34.08
C GLN A 451 -11.06 -6.06 -34.00
N MET A 452 -10.85 -7.18 -33.31
CA MET A 452 -11.76 -8.33 -33.38
C MET A 452 -12.62 -8.52 -32.09
N TRP A 453 -12.37 -7.74 -31.02
CA TRP A 453 -12.87 -8.04 -29.66
C TRP A 453 -13.59 -6.87 -28.96
N LYS A 454 -14.44 -6.11 -29.68
CA LYS A 454 -15.40 -5.18 -29.05
C LYS A 454 -16.61 -5.89 -28.40
N ALA A 455 -16.72 -7.21 -28.52
CA ALA A 455 -17.80 -8.00 -27.93
C ALA A 455 -17.23 -9.17 -27.09
N LYS A 456 -16.93 -8.91 -25.80
CA LYS A 456 -17.04 -9.82 -24.64
C LYS A 456 -16.15 -9.35 -23.49
N LYS A 457 -16.77 -8.65 -22.53
CA LYS A 457 -16.17 -8.29 -21.23
C LYS A 457 -15.91 -9.53 -20.34
N GLU A 458 -16.47 -10.68 -20.70
CA GLU A 458 -16.49 -11.93 -19.90
C GLU A 458 -15.31 -12.89 -20.12
N ARG A 459 -14.37 -12.60 -21.04
CA ARG A 459 -13.35 -13.61 -21.48
C ARG A 459 -11.97 -13.55 -20.81
N LYS A 460 -11.78 -12.73 -19.75
CA LYS A 460 -10.45 -12.47 -19.14
C LYS A 460 -9.96 -13.50 -18.12
N GLU A 461 -10.84 -14.34 -17.58
CA GLU A 461 -10.54 -15.20 -16.42
C GLU A 461 -11.15 -16.59 -16.60
N ARG A 462 -10.40 -17.64 -16.27
CA ARG A 462 -10.84 -19.04 -16.41
C ARG A 462 -10.27 -19.93 -15.32
N VAL A 463 -11.01 -20.97 -14.94
CA VAL A 463 -10.58 -22.02 -14.01
C VAL A 463 -10.68 -23.36 -14.73
N TYR A 464 -9.66 -24.19 -14.57
CA TYR A 464 -9.61 -25.53 -15.17
C TYR A 464 -9.24 -26.56 -14.10
N HIS A 465 -10.04 -27.62 -14.00
CA HIS A 465 -9.69 -28.78 -13.22
C HIS A 465 -8.61 -29.61 -13.95
N VAL A 466 -7.59 -30.11 -13.24
CA VAL A 466 -6.42 -30.77 -13.87
C VAL A 466 -6.77 -32.02 -14.69
N ASP A 467 -7.83 -32.73 -14.28
CA ASP A 467 -8.30 -33.93 -14.98
C ASP A 467 -9.28 -33.64 -16.12
N SER A 468 -9.77 -32.40 -16.23
CA SER A 468 -10.65 -32.00 -17.32
C SER A 468 -9.84 -31.77 -18.61
N ASN A 469 -10.39 -32.21 -19.76
CA ASN A 469 -9.79 -31.95 -21.05
C ASN A 469 -10.49 -30.72 -21.65
N PRO A 470 -9.82 -29.55 -21.76
CA PRO A 470 -10.47 -28.27 -22.09
C PRO A 470 -10.94 -28.13 -23.56
N SER A 471 -11.25 -29.23 -24.24
CA SER A 471 -11.45 -29.32 -25.69
C SER A 471 -12.83 -28.90 -26.21
N SER A 472 -13.60 -28.05 -25.52
CA SER A 472 -14.89 -27.58 -26.04
C SER A 472 -15.06 -26.07 -25.98
N ALA A 473 -15.42 -25.49 -27.12
CA ALA A 473 -15.61 -24.06 -27.36
C ALA A 473 -16.86 -23.46 -26.66
N GLY A 474 -17.30 -24.04 -25.53
CA GLY A 474 -18.61 -23.77 -24.93
C GLY A 474 -18.62 -23.42 -23.44
N ASP A 475 -17.50 -23.44 -22.71
CA ASP A 475 -17.57 -23.20 -21.25
C ASP A 475 -17.65 -21.70 -20.93
N SER A 476 -18.71 -21.34 -20.21
CA SER A 476 -19.07 -19.97 -19.81
C SER A 476 -18.76 -19.79 -18.32
N GLY A 477 -17.97 -18.76 -17.99
CA GLY A 477 -17.62 -18.40 -16.61
C GLY A 477 -16.58 -19.30 -15.93
N ALA A 478 -15.96 -18.79 -14.86
CA ALA A 478 -15.15 -19.58 -13.94
C ALA A 478 -16.08 -20.45 -13.07
N ASP A 479 -16.34 -21.68 -13.50
CA ASP A 479 -17.14 -22.64 -12.72
C ASP A 479 -16.28 -23.28 -11.61
N TYR A 480 -16.26 -22.62 -10.44
CA TYR A 480 -15.52 -23.09 -9.27
C TYR A 480 -16.02 -24.43 -8.73
N ALA A 481 -17.26 -24.86 -9.05
CA ALA A 481 -17.81 -26.11 -8.52
C ALA A 481 -17.02 -27.35 -8.98
N LYS A 482 -16.51 -27.34 -10.23
CA LYS A 482 -15.63 -28.39 -10.76
C LYS A 482 -14.19 -28.29 -10.25
N ALA A 483 -13.80 -27.15 -9.69
CA ALA A 483 -12.42 -26.90 -9.29
C ALA A 483 -12.04 -27.59 -7.97
N PHE A 484 -13.04 -27.86 -7.11
CA PHE A 484 -12.88 -28.49 -5.79
C PHE A 484 -13.14 -30.01 -5.81
N THR A 485 -13.21 -30.63 -6.99
CA THR A 485 -13.35 -32.09 -7.06
C THR A 485 -12.02 -32.74 -6.70
N PRO A 486 -11.98 -33.69 -5.74
CA PRO A 486 -10.72 -34.27 -5.30
C PRO A 486 -10.07 -35.09 -6.41
N THR A 487 -8.78 -34.85 -6.65
CA THR A 487 -7.98 -35.61 -7.62
C THR A 487 -7.10 -36.64 -6.94
N ARG A 488 -6.87 -37.79 -7.59
CA ARG A 488 -5.91 -38.80 -7.14
C ARG A 488 -4.45 -38.39 -7.40
N ASP A 489 -4.23 -37.45 -8.31
CA ASP A 489 -2.90 -37.03 -8.74
C ASP A 489 -2.80 -35.50 -8.77
N ALA A 490 -2.41 -34.94 -7.63
CA ALA A 490 -2.39 -33.49 -7.44
C ALA A 490 -1.30 -32.79 -8.28
N ILE A 491 -1.56 -31.53 -8.61
CA ILE A 491 -0.55 -30.61 -9.16
C ILE A 491 0.57 -30.42 -8.13
N CYS A 492 1.81 -30.37 -8.60
CA CYS A 492 2.98 -30.11 -7.75
C CYS A 492 3.88 -28.96 -8.23
N CYS A 493 3.81 -28.55 -9.49
CA CYS A 493 4.54 -27.41 -10.02
C CYS A 493 3.91 -26.92 -11.33
N VAL A 494 4.09 -25.64 -11.65
CA VAL A 494 3.59 -25.03 -12.89
C VAL A 494 4.65 -24.09 -13.46
N THR A 495 4.72 -23.99 -14.78
CA THR A 495 5.56 -23.01 -15.48
C THR A 495 4.88 -22.56 -16.76
N ALA A 496 5.03 -21.29 -17.12
CA ALA A 496 4.39 -20.74 -18.31
C ALA A 496 5.29 -19.75 -19.03
N ARG A 497 5.10 -19.67 -20.34
CA ARG A 497 5.67 -18.66 -21.23
C ARG A 497 4.58 -18.22 -22.22
N ASP A 498 4.85 -17.23 -23.05
CA ASP A 498 3.85 -16.53 -23.88
C ASP A 498 2.92 -17.45 -24.69
N LYS A 499 3.38 -18.64 -25.12
CA LYS A 499 2.59 -19.59 -25.95
C LYS A 499 2.23 -20.91 -25.27
N THR A 500 2.86 -21.25 -24.15
CA THR A 500 2.77 -22.61 -23.56
C THR A 500 2.69 -22.53 -22.04
N LEU A 501 1.77 -23.29 -21.46
CA LEU A 501 1.67 -23.57 -20.03
C LEU A 501 2.01 -25.05 -19.81
N VAL A 502 2.85 -25.36 -18.84
CA VAL A 502 3.16 -26.74 -18.43
C VAL A 502 2.79 -26.92 -16.97
N VAL A 503 2.03 -27.97 -16.69
CA VAL A 503 1.58 -28.36 -15.34
C VAL A 503 2.18 -29.72 -15.01
N GLY A 504 2.97 -29.80 -13.94
CA GLY A 504 3.53 -31.04 -13.42
C GLY A 504 2.67 -31.64 -12.30
N ARG A 505 2.46 -32.95 -12.35
CA ARG A 505 1.66 -33.71 -11.37
C ARG A 505 2.54 -34.57 -10.47
N LYS A 506 2.03 -34.93 -9.29
CA LYS A 506 2.75 -35.74 -8.29
C LYS A 506 3.18 -37.11 -8.80
N SER A 507 2.42 -37.72 -9.72
CA SER A 507 2.75 -38.98 -10.38
C SER A 507 3.98 -38.94 -11.28
N GLY A 508 4.50 -37.75 -11.61
CA GLY A 508 5.54 -37.56 -12.61
C GLY A 508 4.99 -37.21 -14.01
N THR A 509 3.67 -37.10 -14.18
CA THR A 509 3.08 -36.67 -15.46
C THR A 509 3.16 -35.16 -15.67
N LEU A 510 3.43 -34.75 -16.90
CA LEU A 510 3.48 -33.36 -17.37
C LEU A 510 2.36 -33.12 -18.38
N HIS A 511 1.51 -32.14 -18.13
CA HIS A 511 0.49 -31.68 -19.06
C HIS A 511 0.93 -30.37 -19.71
N ARG A 512 0.99 -30.31 -21.05
CA ARG A 512 1.31 -29.11 -21.83
C ARG A 512 0.05 -28.54 -22.44
N TYR A 513 -0.26 -27.28 -22.14
CA TYR A 513 -1.40 -26.52 -22.67
C TYR A 513 -0.91 -25.37 -23.57
N SER A 514 -1.69 -25.03 -24.59
CA SER A 514 -1.47 -23.84 -25.44
C SER A 514 -1.99 -22.58 -24.75
N LEU A 515 -1.31 -21.45 -24.89
CA LEU A 515 -1.83 -20.13 -24.49
C LEU A 515 -2.10 -19.29 -25.74
N PRO A 516 -3.18 -18.47 -25.77
CA PRO A 516 -4.10 -18.16 -24.66
C PRO A 516 -5.30 -19.13 -24.53
N ASN A 517 -5.48 -20.07 -25.46
CA ASN A 517 -6.71 -20.88 -25.52
C ASN A 517 -6.82 -21.97 -24.44
N VAL A 518 -5.71 -22.29 -23.75
CA VAL A 518 -5.59 -23.35 -22.75
C VAL A 518 -6.00 -24.71 -23.31
N ALA A 519 -5.67 -25.01 -24.58
CA ALA A 519 -5.96 -26.32 -25.16
C ALA A 519 -4.82 -27.29 -24.83
N LEU A 520 -5.13 -28.49 -24.33
CA LEU A 520 -4.11 -29.51 -24.03
C LEU A 520 -3.45 -29.99 -25.34
N ILE A 521 -2.12 -29.83 -25.44
CA ILE A 521 -1.28 -30.20 -26.58
C ILE A 521 -0.69 -31.60 -26.39
N GLN A 522 -0.07 -31.85 -25.24
CA GLN A 522 0.75 -33.04 -25.01
C GLN A 522 0.70 -33.48 -23.55
N LYS A 523 0.77 -34.80 -23.33
CA LYS A 523 1.02 -35.41 -22.02
C LYS A 523 2.32 -36.22 -22.10
N SER A 524 3.22 -35.99 -21.14
CA SER A 524 4.49 -36.71 -21.01
C SER A 524 4.63 -37.27 -19.60
N THR A 525 5.43 -38.32 -19.41
CA THR A 525 5.63 -38.95 -18.10
C THR A 525 7.11 -38.98 -17.76
N LEU A 526 7.44 -38.65 -16.51
CA LEU A 526 8.78 -38.68 -15.95
C LEU A 526 8.91 -39.81 -14.94
N ASN A 527 10.16 -40.22 -14.68
CA ASN A 527 10.46 -41.27 -13.69
C ASN A 527 10.25 -40.79 -12.25
N ASN A 528 10.52 -39.52 -11.98
CA ASN A 528 10.43 -38.92 -10.65
C ASN A 528 9.45 -37.74 -10.66
N ARG A 529 8.92 -37.42 -9.48
CA ARG A 529 8.05 -36.25 -9.28
C ARG A 529 8.83 -34.96 -9.59
N PRO A 530 8.34 -34.10 -10.51
CA PRO A 530 8.95 -32.81 -10.78
C PRO A 530 8.75 -31.86 -9.59
N HIS A 531 9.79 -31.10 -9.27
CA HIS A 531 9.78 -30.07 -8.23
C HIS A 531 9.82 -28.66 -8.84
N HIS A 532 10.70 -28.43 -9.82
CA HIS A 532 10.83 -27.14 -10.50
C HIS A 532 10.85 -27.34 -12.01
N LEU A 533 10.17 -26.45 -12.75
CA LEU A 533 10.03 -26.50 -14.21
C LEU A 533 10.38 -25.14 -14.83
N SER A 534 11.15 -25.14 -15.91
CA SER A 534 11.54 -23.90 -16.58
C SER A 534 11.60 -24.05 -18.10
N LEU A 535 10.89 -23.18 -18.82
CA LEU A 535 10.82 -23.14 -20.29
C LEU A 535 11.84 -22.15 -20.88
N ASN A 536 12.55 -22.57 -21.92
CA ASN A 536 13.49 -21.73 -22.66
C ASN A 536 12.78 -20.63 -23.47
N CYS A 537 13.54 -19.70 -24.07
CA CYS A 537 12.99 -18.45 -24.59
C CYS A 537 11.94 -18.60 -25.69
N ASN A 538 12.03 -19.66 -26.50
CA ASN A 538 11.12 -20.00 -27.59
C ASN A 538 10.11 -21.12 -27.25
N SER A 539 10.14 -21.65 -26.02
CA SER A 539 9.32 -22.80 -25.58
C SER A 539 9.60 -24.12 -26.32
N SER A 540 10.80 -24.28 -26.90
CA SER A 540 11.22 -25.53 -27.56
C SER A 540 11.79 -26.57 -26.59
N ARG A 541 12.31 -26.16 -25.43
CA ARG A 541 12.90 -27.04 -24.41
C ARG A 541 12.34 -26.75 -23.02
N LEU A 542 12.23 -27.81 -22.23
CA LEU A 542 11.82 -27.78 -20.83
C LEU A 542 12.93 -28.36 -19.96
N ALA A 543 13.37 -27.58 -18.98
CA ALA A 543 14.19 -28.09 -17.89
C ALA A 543 13.31 -28.54 -16.74
N VAL A 544 13.62 -29.72 -16.21
CA VAL A 544 12.92 -30.32 -15.08
C VAL A 544 13.94 -30.60 -13.99
N ILE A 545 13.69 -30.10 -12.78
CA ILE A 545 14.41 -30.51 -11.57
C ILE A 545 13.43 -31.33 -10.74
N ASP A 546 13.80 -32.56 -10.41
CA ASP A 546 12.95 -33.46 -9.63
C ASP A 546 13.15 -33.31 -8.11
N ILE A 547 12.35 -34.03 -7.33
CA ILE A 547 12.48 -34.06 -5.86
C ILE A 547 13.80 -34.68 -5.36
N ALA A 548 14.59 -35.35 -6.19
CA ALA A 548 15.92 -35.84 -5.80
C ALA A 548 17.01 -34.78 -6.06
N GLY A 549 16.67 -33.64 -6.68
CA GLY A 549 17.64 -32.63 -7.11
C GLY A 549 18.37 -33.02 -8.39
N VAL A 550 17.77 -33.89 -9.20
CA VAL A 550 18.26 -34.28 -10.52
C VAL A 550 17.60 -33.40 -11.56
N MET A 551 18.42 -32.72 -12.35
CA MET A 551 18.00 -31.92 -13.49
C MET A 551 18.07 -32.75 -14.78
N THR A 552 16.98 -32.73 -15.54
CA THR A 552 16.88 -33.30 -16.90
C THR A 552 16.38 -32.25 -17.89
N LEU A 553 16.75 -32.41 -19.16
CA LEU A 553 16.28 -31.56 -20.26
C LEU A 553 15.37 -32.38 -21.19
N LEU A 554 14.24 -31.78 -21.57
CA LEU A 554 13.26 -32.37 -22.47
C LEU A 554 13.06 -31.47 -23.68
N ASP A 555 13.26 -32.01 -24.88
CA ASP A 555 12.91 -31.35 -26.13
C ASP A 555 11.39 -31.48 -26.38
N LEU A 556 10.71 -30.34 -26.56
CA LEU A 556 9.26 -30.23 -26.73
C LEU A 556 8.82 -30.12 -28.20
N GLU A 557 9.76 -29.92 -29.13
CA GLU A 557 9.51 -29.93 -30.56
C GLU A 557 10.00 -31.26 -31.14
N ALA A 558 9.07 -32.11 -31.60
CA ALA A 558 9.42 -33.25 -32.45
C ALA A 558 9.94 -32.71 -33.78
N GLY A 559 11.14 -33.11 -34.20
CA GLY A 559 11.59 -32.87 -35.56
C GLY A 559 10.51 -33.37 -36.54
N GLY A 560 10.11 -32.52 -37.48
CA GLY A 560 9.40 -32.99 -38.66
C GLY A 560 10.21 -34.10 -39.37
N PRO A 561 9.58 -34.93 -40.20
CA PRO A 561 10.27 -36.03 -40.86
C PRO A 561 11.46 -35.48 -41.65
N SER A 562 12.69 -35.82 -41.25
CA SER A 562 13.88 -35.52 -42.03
C SER A 562 14.03 -36.57 -43.13
N ASP A 563 14.17 -36.14 -44.38
CA ASP A 563 14.39 -36.98 -45.57
C ASP A 563 15.73 -37.77 -45.59
N ASP A 564 16.46 -37.86 -44.45
CA ASP A 564 17.75 -38.54 -44.37
C ASP A 564 17.64 -39.88 -43.58
N PRO A 565 17.62 -41.04 -44.27
CA PRO A 565 17.41 -42.35 -43.64
C PRO A 565 18.60 -42.86 -42.79
N ARG A 566 19.68 -42.08 -42.64
CA ARG A 566 20.86 -42.46 -41.83
C ARG A 566 20.91 -41.80 -40.44
N ARG A 567 20.00 -40.89 -40.13
CA ARG A 567 19.85 -40.30 -38.78
C ARG A 567 18.53 -40.75 -38.18
N SER A 568 18.55 -41.84 -37.41
CA SER A 568 17.46 -42.14 -36.47
C SER A 568 17.42 -41.05 -35.40
N GLN A 569 16.58 -40.03 -35.58
CA GLN A 569 16.25 -39.11 -34.48
C GLN A 569 15.36 -39.86 -33.47
N PRO A 570 15.66 -39.79 -32.17
CA PRO A 570 14.81 -40.40 -31.14
C PRO A 570 13.47 -39.67 -31.08
N PRO A 571 12.40 -40.34 -30.61
CA PRO A 571 11.09 -39.71 -30.45
C PRO A 571 11.18 -38.50 -29.50
N ALA A 572 10.35 -37.48 -29.77
CA ALA A 572 10.21 -36.33 -28.89
C ALA A 572 9.86 -36.75 -27.46
N GLY A 573 10.64 -36.27 -26.49
CA GLY A 573 10.44 -36.57 -25.07
C GLY A 573 11.33 -37.67 -24.48
N ASP A 574 12.42 -38.08 -25.12
CA ASP A 574 13.40 -38.98 -24.51
C ASP A 574 14.25 -38.24 -23.44
N PRO A 575 14.10 -38.50 -22.13
CA PRO A 575 14.73 -37.73 -21.03
C PRO A 575 16.24 -37.98 -20.87
N SER A 576 16.85 -38.77 -21.75
CA SER A 576 18.02 -39.60 -21.46
C SER A 576 19.38 -39.00 -21.86
N ARG A 577 19.44 -37.79 -22.43
CA ARG A 577 20.71 -37.21 -22.95
C ARG A 577 21.45 -36.27 -22.00
N PHE A 578 20.78 -35.70 -21.01
CA PHE A 578 21.40 -34.73 -20.09
C PHE A 578 20.82 -34.88 -18.69
N GLU A 579 21.64 -35.38 -17.77
CA GLU A 579 21.30 -35.54 -16.35
C GLU A 579 22.38 -34.91 -15.49
N ARG A 580 21.98 -34.06 -14.53
CA ARG A 580 22.87 -33.46 -13.53
C ARG A 580 22.27 -33.61 -12.15
N LYS A 581 23.07 -34.02 -11.17
CA LYS A 581 22.63 -34.24 -9.78
C LYS A 581 22.99 -33.04 -8.92
N ASP A 582 22.34 -32.92 -7.76
CA ASP A 582 22.57 -31.84 -6.81
C ASP A 582 22.32 -30.43 -7.38
N VAL A 583 21.43 -30.33 -8.37
CA VAL A 583 21.01 -29.07 -8.99
C VAL A 583 19.82 -28.50 -8.22
N TRP A 584 19.89 -27.22 -7.89
CA TRP A 584 18.86 -26.55 -7.08
C TRP A 584 18.27 -25.30 -7.69
N ASP A 585 18.98 -24.66 -8.63
CA ASP A 585 18.50 -23.52 -9.38
C ASP A 585 19.03 -23.58 -10.82
N MET A 586 18.25 -23.07 -11.76
CA MET A 586 18.63 -22.97 -13.15
C MET A 586 17.85 -21.87 -13.86
N LYS A 587 18.49 -21.21 -14.82
CA LYS A 587 17.85 -20.16 -15.61
C LYS A 587 18.29 -20.21 -17.07
N TRP A 588 17.30 -20.25 -17.96
CA TRP A 588 17.52 -20.04 -19.39
C TRP A 588 17.90 -18.59 -19.67
N ALA A 589 18.72 -18.38 -20.70
CA ALA A 589 18.93 -17.06 -21.24
C ALA A 589 17.61 -16.53 -21.85
N ASN A 590 17.33 -15.24 -21.64
CA ASN A 590 16.12 -14.60 -22.13
C ASN A 590 16.15 -14.34 -23.63
N ASP A 591 17.35 -14.20 -24.20
CA ASP A 591 17.67 -13.83 -25.57
C ASP A 591 18.12 -15.02 -26.43
N ASN A 592 18.67 -16.08 -25.83
CA ASN A 592 19.18 -17.25 -26.54
C ASN A 592 18.56 -18.58 -26.04
N PRO A 593 17.90 -19.37 -26.91
CA PRO A 593 17.23 -20.62 -26.50
C PRO A 593 18.18 -21.76 -26.13
N ASP A 594 19.45 -21.66 -26.56
CA ASP A 594 20.45 -22.71 -26.37
C ASP A 594 21.32 -22.46 -25.13
N LEU A 595 21.25 -21.27 -24.53
CA LEU A 595 22.06 -20.91 -23.37
C LEU A 595 21.25 -21.04 -22.08
N PHE A 596 21.87 -21.64 -21.07
CA PHE A 596 21.34 -21.63 -19.70
C PHE A 596 22.46 -21.70 -18.67
N SER A 597 22.16 -21.23 -17.47
CA SER A 597 23.00 -21.41 -16.29
C SER A 597 22.32 -22.33 -15.30
N MET A 598 23.11 -23.12 -14.59
CA MET A 598 22.63 -24.02 -13.53
C MET A 598 23.53 -23.91 -12.30
N MET A 599 22.92 -24.11 -11.14
CA MET A 599 23.59 -24.15 -9.85
C MET A 599 23.66 -25.58 -9.33
N GLU A 600 24.88 -26.12 -9.23
CA GLU A 600 25.19 -27.39 -8.60
C GLU A 600 25.95 -27.12 -7.29
N LYS A 601 25.35 -27.41 -6.14
CA LYS A 601 25.91 -27.06 -4.81
C LYS A 601 26.30 -25.57 -4.69
N THR A 602 27.60 -25.25 -4.78
CA THR A 602 28.17 -23.89 -4.72
C THR A 602 28.90 -23.51 -6.01
N ARG A 603 28.54 -24.15 -7.12
CA ARG A 603 29.18 -23.99 -8.42
C ARG A 603 28.12 -23.66 -9.46
N MET A 604 28.32 -22.55 -10.16
CA MET A 604 27.54 -22.18 -11.31
C MET A 604 28.23 -22.69 -12.57
N TYR A 605 27.46 -23.41 -13.39
CA TYR A 605 27.89 -23.86 -14.70
C TYR A 605 27.04 -23.15 -15.76
N VAL A 606 27.69 -22.76 -16.85
CA VAL A 606 27.04 -22.17 -18.02
C VAL A 606 27.16 -23.16 -19.17
N PHE A 607 26.02 -23.48 -19.76
CA PHE A 607 25.91 -24.44 -20.84
C PHE A 607 25.44 -23.76 -22.11
N ARG A 608 25.95 -24.27 -23.23
CA ARG A 608 25.42 -24.01 -24.57
C ARG A 608 24.98 -25.35 -25.15
N ASN A 609 23.68 -25.50 -25.38
CA ASN A 609 23.05 -26.78 -25.66
C ASN A 609 23.32 -27.80 -24.55
N LEU A 610 24.08 -28.87 -24.82
CA LEU A 610 24.40 -29.91 -23.83
C LEU A 610 25.83 -29.80 -23.31
N ASP A 611 26.64 -28.95 -23.93
CA ASP A 611 28.06 -28.84 -23.64
C ASP A 611 28.35 -27.65 -22.72
N PRO A 612 29.19 -27.83 -21.69
CA PRO A 612 29.70 -26.70 -20.92
C PRO A 612 30.55 -25.83 -21.84
N GLU A 613 30.55 -24.51 -21.65
CA GLU A 613 31.31 -23.60 -22.50
C GLU A 613 32.84 -23.90 -22.47
N VAL A 614 33.45 -24.07 -23.64
CA VAL A 614 34.87 -24.48 -23.84
C VAL A 614 35.68 -23.34 -24.45
N SER A 615 36.98 -23.22 -24.14
CA SER A 615 37.90 -22.38 -24.94
C SER A 615 38.55 -23.12 -26.09
N LEU A 616 38.70 -22.40 -27.18
CA LEU A 616 39.83 -22.53 -28.09
C LEU A 616 40.90 -21.52 -27.64
N GLN A 617 41.93 -21.94 -26.90
CA GLN A 617 43.12 -21.09 -26.81
C GLN A 617 43.87 -21.18 -28.14
N PRO A 618 44.20 -20.05 -28.81
CA PRO A 618 45.32 -20.05 -29.74
C PRO A 618 46.59 -20.25 -28.91
N ALA A 619 47.34 -21.30 -29.22
CA ALA A 619 48.51 -21.73 -28.46
C ALA A 619 49.61 -20.64 -28.43
N LEU A 620 49.66 -19.83 -27.37
CA LEU A 620 50.88 -19.17 -26.91
C LEU A 620 51.58 -20.13 -25.96
N VAL A 621 52.31 -21.09 -26.52
CA VAL A 621 53.21 -21.97 -25.76
C VAL A 621 54.42 -21.12 -25.34
N PRO A 622 54.79 -21.03 -24.04
CA PRO A 622 56.06 -20.44 -23.65
C PRO A 622 57.20 -21.32 -24.20
N SER A 623 58.22 -20.68 -24.74
CA SER A 623 59.43 -21.30 -25.28
C SER A 623 60.12 -22.19 -24.24
N GLY A 624 59.83 -23.50 -24.25
CA GLY A 624 60.57 -24.48 -23.45
C GLY A 624 59.73 -25.62 -22.89
N THR A 625 59.08 -26.44 -23.72
CA THR A 625 58.63 -27.77 -23.28
C THR A 625 58.65 -28.75 -24.45
N VAL A 626 59.25 -29.93 -24.20
CA VAL A 626 59.64 -30.94 -25.19
C VAL A 626 58.43 -31.59 -25.87
N PHE A 627 58.47 -31.69 -27.20
CA PHE A 627 57.45 -32.33 -28.03
C PHE A 627 57.50 -33.86 -27.92
N VAL A 628 56.35 -34.51 -27.70
CA VAL A 628 56.12 -35.88 -28.19
C VAL A 628 55.40 -35.75 -29.54
N ARG A 629 56.08 -36.17 -30.60
CA ARG A 629 55.64 -36.03 -31.99
C ARG A 629 54.64 -37.14 -32.32
N VAL A 630 53.38 -36.79 -32.59
CA VAL A 630 52.42 -37.67 -33.29
C VAL A 630 52.06 -36.99 -34.62
N PRO A 631 52.24 -37.63 -35.78
CA PRO A 631 51.93 -37.03 -37.07
C PRO A 631 50.42 -37.14 -37.36
N SER A 632 49.86 -36.07 -37.93
CA SER A 632 48.50 -35.89 -38.46
C SER A 632 47.37 -35.55 -37.45
N ARG A 633 46.78 -34.36 -37.67
CA ARG A 633 45.74 -33.62 -36.91
C ARG A 633 46.22 -32.91 -35.64
N ARG A 634 46.38 -31.58 -35.74
CA ARG A 634 46.42 -30.67 -34.58
C ARG A 634 45.06 -30.74 -33.89
N ILE A 635 44.96 -31.47 -32.78
CA ILE A 635 43.81 -31.40 -31.88
C ILE A 635 44.09 -30.20 -30.96
N PRO A 636 43.28 -29.13 -30.96
CA PRO A 636 43.45 -28.07 -29.98
C PRO A 636 43.20 -28.62 -28.58
N PHE A 637 44.03 -28.24 -27.60
CA PHE A 637 43.79 -28.55 -26.19
C PHE A 637 42.50 -27.85 -25.74
N ILE A 638 41.45 -28.64 -25.55
CA ILE A 638 40.15 -28.21 -25.01
C ILE A 638 40.34 -27.94 -23.52
N VAL A 639 40.45 -26.67 -23.12
CA VAL A 639 40.43 -26.28 -21.71
C VAL A 639 38.98 -25.96 -21.33
N PHE A 640 38.35 -26.90 -20.61
CA PHE A 640 37.03 -26.71 -20.02
C PHE A 640 37.06 -25.54 -19.03
N GLN A 641 36.01 -24.72 -19.03
CA GLN A 641 35.88 -23.64 -18.06
C GLN A 641 35.78 -24.22 -16.63
N GLU A 642 36.55 -23.67 -15.70
CA GLU A 642 36.33 -23.93 -14.28
C GLU A 642 34.98 -23.34 -13.83
N PRO A 643 34.16 -24.10 -13.10
CA PRO A 643 32.87 -23.61 -12.63
C PRO A 643 33.03 -22.36 -11.77
N ILE A 644 32.12 -21.40 -11.94
CA ILE A 644 32.13 -20.18 -11.15
C ILE A 644 31.69 -20.54 -9.73
N GLN A 645 32.58 -20.36 -8.76
CA GLN A 645 32.27 -20.64 -7.36
C GLN A 645 31.40 -19.50 -6.82
N THR A 646 30.12 -19.78 -6.61
CA THR A 646 29.15 -18.81 -6.08
C THR A 646 27.97 -19.52 -5.42
N SER A 647 27.34 -18.81 -4.50
CA SER A 647 26.08 -19.22 -3.88
C SER A 647 24.92 -18.30 -4.22
N GLY A 648 25.09 -17.36 -5.16
CA GLY A 648 24.01 -16.46 -5.56
C GLY A 648 22.83 -17.20 -6.20
N TYR A 649 21.64 -16.69 -5.95
CA TYR A 649 20.40 -17.08 -6.63
C TYR A 649 20.35 -16.37 -7.99
N ILE A 650 20.02 -17.08 -9.07
CA ILE A 650 20.14 -16.55 -10.43
C ILE A 650 18.97 -15.59 -10.73
N CYS A 651 19.26 -14.30 -10.83
CA CYS A 651 18.26 -13.25 -11.04
C CYS A 651 17.86 -13.10 -12.51
N SER A 652 18.83 -13.04 -13.42
CA SER A 652 18.58 -12.93 -14.86
C SER A 652 19.77 -13.44 -15.64
N PHE A 653 19.50 -13.96 -16.84
CA PHE A 653 20.51 -14.28 -17.83
C PHE A 653 20.07 -13.65 -19.15
N GLU A 654 20.79 -12.60 -19.56
CA GLU A 654 20.53 -11.81 -20.77
C GLU A 654 21.84 -11.16 -21.22
N ASP A 655 22.03 -10.94 -22.52
CA ASP A 655 23.20 -10.26 -23.08
C ASP A 655 24.54 -10.89 -22.69
N LEU A 656 24.58 -12.23 -22.57
CA LEU A 656 25.76 -12.98 -22.12
C LEU A 656 26.26 -12.60 -20.71
N GLU A 657 25.38 -12.01 -19.90
CA GLU A 657 25.65 -11.67 -18.50
C GLU A 657 24.65 -12.39 -17.59
N ILE A 658 25.16 -12.95 -16.50
CA ILE A 658 24.35 -13.62 -15.48
C ILE A 658 24.37 -12.74 -14.24
N LYS A 659 23.22 -12.18 -13.88
CA LYS A 659 23.05 -11.46 -12.61
C LYS A 659 22.62 -12.45 -11.54
N SER A 660 23.28 -12.42 -10.39
CA SER A 660 22.90 -13.19 -9.21
C SER A 660 22.78 -12.30 -7.97
N ALA A 661 21.93 -12.73 -7.04
CA ALA A 661 21.76 -12.08 -5.75
C ALA A 661 22.15 -13.04 -4.62
N LEU A 662 22.99 -12.57 -3.70
CA LEU A 662 23.33 -13.27 -2.47
C LEU A 662 22.22 -13.07 -1.43
N LEU A 663 21.09 -13.77 -1.60
CA LEU A 663 19.93 -13.62 -0.71
C LEU A 663 20.25 -13.96 0.74
N ASP A 664 21.11 -14.95 0.99
CA ASP A 664 21.52 -15.32 2.36
C ASP A 664 22.21 -14.16 3.08
N GLU A 665 22.97 -13.32 2.37
CA GLU A 665 23.61 -12.12 2.95
C GLU A 665 22.62 -10.96 3.07
N ILE A 666 21.72 -10.79 2.10
CA ILE A 666 20.67 -9.77 2.16
C ILE A 666 19.73 -10.04 3.34
N MET A 667 19.42 -11.30 3.65
CA MET A 667 18.52 -11.66 4.74
C MET A 667 19.12 -11.48 6.15
N LYS A 668 20.44 -11.26 6.27
CA LYS A 668 21.07 -10.88 7.55
C LYS A 668 20.70 -9.46 7.98
N ASP A 669 20.66 -8.52 7.04
CA ASP A 669 20.16 -7.15 7.24
C ASP A 669 19.21 -6.78 6.08
N PRO A 670 17.95 -7.28 6.11
CA PRO A 670 17.03 -7.14 5.00
C PRO A 670 16.52 -5.70 4.82
N ASP A 671 16.77 -4.81 5.79
CA ASP A 671 16.38 -3.41 5.71
C ASP A 671 17.40 -2.53 5.01
N ARG A 672 18.66 -2.95 4.94
CA ARG A 672 19.74 -2.17 4.32
C ARG A 672 20.44 -3.01 3.25
N PRO A 673 19.76 -3.30 2.12
CA PRO A 673 20.38 -4.06 1.06
C PRO A 673 21.59 -3.32 0.49
N ASN A 674 22.71 -4.03 0.32
CA ASN A 674 23.93 -3.50 -0.25
C ASN A 674 24.11 -4.01 -1.69
N LYS A 675 24.47 -3.12 -2.61
CA LYS A 675 24.77 -3.45 -4.01
C LYS A 675 25.88 -4.50 -4.17
N ASP A 676 26.81 -4.59 -3.21
CA ASP A 676 27.87 -5.62 -3.21
C ASP A 676 27.31 -7.05 -3.17
N ASN A 677 26.06 -7.22 -2.71
CA ASN A 677 25.39 -8.52 -2.67
C ASN A 677 24.78 -8.93 -4.03
N LEU A 678 24.85 -8.05 -5.04
CA LEU A 678 24.45 -8.32 -6.41
C LEU A 678 25.71 -8.49 -7.26
N ILE A 679 25.88 -9.69 -7.81
CA ILE A 679 27.06 -10.03 -8.60
C ILE A 679 26.64 -10.25 -10.05
N THR A 680 27.31 -9.55 -10.97
CA THR A 680 27.17 -9.80 -12.40
C THR A 680 28.35 -10.63 -12.88
N PHE A 681 28.07 -11.81 -13.42
CA PHE A 681 29.06 -12.67 -14.03
C PHE A 681 29.00 -12.53 -15.55
N GLU A 682 30.10 -12.09 -16.14
CA GLU A 682 30.27 -12.12 -17.60
C GLU A 682 30.60 -13.54 -18.05
N ILE A 683 29.86 -14.02 -19.04
CA ILE A 683 30.11 -15.33 -19.66
C ILE A 683 31.45 -15.31 -20.39
N ARG A 684 32.03 -16.50 -20.59
CA ARG A 684 33.38 -16.64 -21.12
C ARG A 684 33.51 -16.03 -22.51
N SER A 685 32.57 -16.29 -23.42
CA SER A 685 32.54 -15.67 -24.76
C SER A 685 32.66 -14.15 -24.74
N LEU A 686 32.03 -13.46 -23.78
CA LEU A 686 32.14 -12.00 -23.64
C LEU A 686 33.53 -11.57 -23.14
N ARG A 687 34.07 -12.27 -22.14
CA ARG A 687 35.41 -12.00 -21.58
C ARG A 687 36.53 -12.27 -22.60
N ASP A 688 36.43 -13.39 -23.32
CA ASP A 688 37.40 -13.78 -24.34
C ASP A 688 37.36 -12.80 -25.52
N THR A 689 36.18 -12.36 -25.96
CA THR A 689 36.05 -11.33 -26.99
C THR A 689 36.68 -10.00 -26.56
N ARG A 690 36.43 -9.54 -25.32
CA ARG A 690 37.07 -8.32 -24.79
C ARG A 690 38.60 -8.47 -24.76
N ALA A 691 39.11 -9.61 -24.29
CA ALA A 691 40.55 -9.88 -24.27
C ALA A 691 41.17 -9.93 -25.68
N LEU A 692 40.47 -10.49 -26.68
CA LEU A 692 40.92 -10.53 -28.08
C LEU A 692 40.99 -9.12 -28.68
N ILE A 693 39.99 -8.28 -28.43
CA ILE A 693 39.93 -6.88 -28.90
C ILE A 693 41.10 -6.05 -28.33
N GLU A 694 41.44 -6.26 -27.05
CA GLU A 694 42.52 -5.56 -26.36
C GLU A 694 43.91 -6.05 -26.77
N LYS A 695 44.12 -7.38 -26.87
CA LYS A 695 45.46 -7.97 -27.00
C LYS A 695 45.87 -8.31 -28.42
N VAL A 696 44.93 -8.71 -29.28
CA VAL A 696 45.24 -9.30 -30.59
C VAL A 696 44.83 -8.35 -31.72
N GLY A 697 43.57 -7.91 -31.74
CA GLY A 697 43.05 -7.03 -32.77
C GLY A 697 41.56 -7.24 -33.06
N ILE A 698 40.99 -6.35 -33.88
CA ILE A 698 39.55 -6.36 -34.22
C ILE A 698 39.21 -7.47 -35.23
N GLU A 699 40.13 -7.81 -36.15
CA GLU A 699 39.87 -8.81 -37.20
C GLU A 699 39.70 -10.22 -36.65
N ASP A 700 40.60 -10.66 -35.76
CA ASP A 700 40.50 -11.96 -35.09
C ASP A 700 39.29 -12.02 -34.14
N ALA A 701 38.97 -10.89 -33.49
CA ALA A 701 37.73 -10.79 -32.72
C ALA A 701 36.49 -10.94 -33.61
N SER A 702 36.47 -10.37 -34.82
CA SER A 702 35.37 -10.56 -35.78
C SER A 702 35.21 -12.02 -36.17
N GLN A 703 36.30 -12.76 -36.42
CA GLN A 703 36.23 -14.19 -36.75
C GLN A 703 35.66 -15.00 -35.59
N PHE A 704 36.12 -14.75 -34.35
CA PHE A 704 35.60 -15.42 -33.17
C PHE A 704 34.09 -15.18 -32.95
N ILE A 705 33.61 -13.96 -33.23
CA ILE A 705 32.20 -13.59 -33.11
C ILE A 705 31.37 -14.21 -34.24
N GLU A 706 31.93 -14.36 -35.45
CA GLU A 706 31.27 -15.10 -36.54
C GLU A 706 31.07 -16.57 -36.19
N ASP A 707 32.04 -17.20 -35.52
CA ASP A 707 31.92 -18.57 -35.00
C ASP A 707 30.92 -18.67 -33.83
N ASN A 708 30.74 -17.57 -33.08
CA ASN A 708 29.88 -17.51 -31.90
C ASN A 708 28.92 -16.31 -31.96
N PRO A 709 27.95 -16.29 -32.89
CA PRO A 709 27.18 -15.10 -33.16
C PRO A 709 26.25 -14.74 -32.00
N HIS A 710 26.38 -13.50 -31.51
CA HIS A 710 25.49 -12.92 -30.50
C HIS A 710 25.40 -11.40 -30.67
N PRO A 711 24.21 -10.77 -30.58
CA PRO A 711 24.07 -9.31 -30.73
C PRO A 711 24.97 -8.52 -29.79
N ARG A 712 25.11 -8.95 -28.52
CA ARG A 712 25.99 -8.30 -27.55
C ARG A 712 27.47 -8.28 -27.97
N LEU A 713 27.97 -9.38 -28.55
CA LEU A 713 29.36 -9.47 -29.00
C LEU A 713 29.61 -8.58 -30.21
N TRP A 714 28.69 -8.58 -31.17
CA TRP A 714 28.73 -7.64 -32.31
C TRP A 714 28.68 -6.19 -31.84
N ARG A 715 27.89 -5.88 -30.81
CA ARG A 715 27.86 -4.53 -30.22
C ARG A 715 29.19 -4.16 -29.57
N LEU A 716 29.82 -5.08 -28.84
CA LEU A 716 31.15 -4.87 -28.26
C LEU A 716 32.21 -4.63 -29.36
N LEU A 717 32.14 -5.38 -30.46
CA LEU A 717 33.00 -5.18 -31.62
C LEU A 717 32.76 -3.82 -32.28
N ALA A 718 31.49 -3.42 -32.45
CA ALA A 718 31.11 -2.12 -33.00
C ALA A 718 31.64 -0.96 -32.13
N GLU A 719 31.51 -1.10 -30.81
CA GLU A 719 32.02 -0.16 -29.81
C GLU A 719 33.54 0.00 -29.94
N ALA A 720 34.27 -1.11 -29.95
CA ALA A 720 35.73 -1.10 -30.11
C ALA A 720 36.19 -0.57 -31.48
N ALA A 721 35.48 -0.92 -32.55
CA ALA A 721 35.75 -0.45 -33.91
C ALA A 721 35.53 1.06 -34.05
N LEU A 722 34.46 1.60 -33.46
CA LEU A 722 34.22 3.05 -33.41
C LEU A 722 35.31 3.79 -32.62
N HIS A 723 35.75 3.27 -31.48
CA HIS A 723 36.86 3.86 -30.73
C HIS A 723 38.18 3.90 -31.52
N LYS A 724 38.45 2.90 -32.36
CA LYS A 724 39.60 2.87 -33.27
C LYS A 724 39.34 3.54 -34.63
N LEU A 725 38.15 4.16 -34.83
CA LEU A 725 37.69 4.78 -36.08
C LEU A 725 37.64 3.85 -37.31
N ASP A 726 37.56 2.53 -37.11
CA ASP A 726 37.31 1.57 -38.19
C ASP A 726 35.82 1.54 -38.53
N LEU A 727 35.40 2.50 -39.37
CA LEU A 727 34.01 2.68 -39.76
C LEU A 727 33.44 1.48 -40.53
N LYS A 728 34.27 0.76 -41.29
CA LYS A 728 33.82 -0.40 -42.09
C LYS A 728 33.46 -1.57 -41.20
N MET A 729 34.32 -1.88 -40.22
CA MET A 729 34.04 -2.96 -39.27
C MET A 729 32.89 -2.59 -38.34
N ALA A 730 32.81 -1.32 -37.91
CA ALA A 730 31.70 -0.82 -37.11
C ALA A 730 30.35 -0.94 -37.85
N GLU A 731 30.30 -0.60 -39.15
CA GLU A 731 29.07 -0.75 -39.95
C GLU A 731 28.65 -2.21 -40.06
N LYS A 732 29.60 -3.11 -40.39
CA LYS A 732 29.35 -4.56 -40.41
C LYS A 732 28.77 -5.04 -39.08
N ALA A 733 29.36 -4.63 -37.97
CA ALA A 733 28.94 -5.04 -36.64
C ALA A 733 27.53 -4.51 -36.27
N PHE A 734 27.21 -3.24 -36.57
CA PHE A 734 25.86 -2.70 -36.32
C PHE A 734 24.78 -3.33 -37.22
N VAL A 735 25.12 -3.74 -38.44
CA VAL A 735 24.21 -4.50 -39.31
C VAL A 735 23.83 -5.83 -38.66
N HIS A 736 24.79 -6.56 -38.08
CA HIS A 736 24.51 -7.78 -37.34
C HIS A 736 23.70 -7.54 -36.05
N CYS A 737 23.86 -6.38 -35.41
CA CYS A 737 23.03 -5.96 -34.26
C CYS A 737 21.63 -5.45 -34.65
N ARG A 738 21.34 -5.22 -35.94
CA ARG A 738 20.14 -4.52 -36.42
C ARG A 738 19.96 -3.11 -35.81
N ASP A 739 21.06 -2.47 -35.45
CA ASP A 739 21.07 -1.13 -34.84
C ASP A 739 21.10 -0.05 -35.95
N TYR A 740 19.91 0.31 -36.43
CA TYR A 740 19.75 1.32 -37.48
C TYR A 740 20.25 2.72 -37.07
N PRO A 741 20.01 3.22 -35.84
CA PRO A 741 20.63 4.44 -35.34
C PRO A 741 22.16 4.45 -35.44
N GLY A 742 22.82 3.34 -35.06
CA GLY A 742 24.28 3.20 -35.18
C GLY A 742 24.78 3.32 -36.63
N ILE A 743 24.07 2.72 -37.59
CA ILE A 743 24.39 2.83 -39.02
C ILE A 743 24.22 4.27 -39.53
N GLN A 744 23.14 4.95 -39.13
CA GLN A 744 22.94 6.35 -39.49
C GLN A 744 24.02 7.26 -38.89
N PHE A 745 24.46 6.95 -37.67
CA PHE A 745 25.56 7.65 -37.01
C PHE A 745 26.88 7.47 -37.76
N ILE A 746 27.22 6.26 -38.20
CA ILE A 746 28.42 6.02 -39.04
C ILE A 746 28.36 6.82 -40.34
N LYS A 747 27.20 6.85 -41.02
CA LYS A 747 27.02 7.66 -42.24
C LYS A 747 27.16 9.16 -41.98
N ARG A 748 26.87 9.62 -40.77
CA ARG A 748 27.10 11.01 -40.34
C ARG A 748 28.59 11.25 -40.05
N LEU A 749 29.24 10.33 -39.34
CA LEU A 749 30.68 10.38 -39.07
C LEU A 749 31.52 10.40 -40.34
N ASP A 750 31.13 9.65 -41.37
CA ASP A 750 31.85 9.61 -42.65
C ASP A 750 31.84 10.96 -43.37
N LYS A 751 30.78 11.76 -43.19
CA LYS A 751 30.65 13.11 -43.77
C LYS A 751 31.49 14.17 -43.05
N LEU A 752 31.94 13.92 -41.82
CA LEU A 752 32.73 14.88 -41.05
C LEU A 752 34.20 14.87 -41.48
N LYS A 753 34.80 16.06 -41.63
CA LYS A 753 36.22 16.24 -41.96
C LYS A 753 37.03 16.43 -40.67
N GLY A 754 38.08 15.63 -40.48
CA GLY A 754 38.98 15.71 -39.32
C GLY A 754 38.81 14.55 -38.33
N GLU A 755 39.91 13.88 -37.99
CA GLU A 755 39.92 12.70 -37.12
C GLU A 755 39.51 13.04 -35.68
N SER A 756 39.99 14.17 -35.14
CA SER A 756 39.63 14.62 -33.79
C SER A 756 38.15 14.99 -33.65
N MET A 757 37.53 15.51 -34.71
CA MET A 757 36.07 15.77 -34.73
C MET A 757 35.28 14.47 -34.72
N LYS A 758 35.73 13.45 -35.46
CA LYS A 758 35.11 12.11 -35.43
C LYS A 758 35.25 11.48 -34.04
N GLN A 759 36.41 11.60 -33.39
CA GLN A 759 36.62 11.09 -32.03
C GLN A 759 35.73 11.79 -30.99
N ALA A 760 35.56 13.11 -31.08
CA ALA A 760 34.68 13.86 -30.18
C ALA A 760 33.20 13.43 -30.33
N GLU A 761 32.73 13.27 -31.56
CA GLU A 761 31.37 12.78 -31.84
C GLU A 761 31.18 11.31 -31.41
N VAL A 762 32.19 10.45 -31.58
CA VAL A 762 32.17 9.07 -31.08
C VAL A 762 32.10 9.04 -29.55
N ALA A 763 32.90 9.87 -28.86
CA ALA A 763 32.82 9.99 -27.41
C ALA A 763 31.44 10.50 -26.94
N ALA A 764 30.85 11.45 -27.67
CA ALA A 764 29.50 11.91 -27.41
C ALA A 764 28.45 10.80 -27.64
N TYR A 765 28.62 9.96 -28.67
CA TYR A 765 27.74 8.82 -28.96
C TYR A 765 27.73 7.78 -27.83
N PHE A 766 28.87 7.52 -27.19
CA PHE A 766 28.97 6.58 -26.06
C PHE A 766 28.61 7.18 -24.70
N GLY A 767 28.21 8.44 -24.64
CA GLY A 767 27.85 9.10 -23.39
C GLY A 767 29.03 9.65 -22.59
N SER A 768 30.25 9.58 -23.12
CA SER A 768 31.45 10.22 -22.56
C SER A 768 31.47 11.72 -22.90
N PHE A 769 30.45 12.44 -22.45
CA PHE A 769 30.23 13.85 -22.82
C PHE A 769 31.33 14.80 -22.34
N GLU A 770 31.95 14.51 -21.19
CA GLU A 770 33.08 15.28 -20.67
C GLU A 770 34.33 15.14 -21.54
N GLU A 771 34.60 13.92 -22.02
CA GLU A 771 35.71 13.67 -22.94
C GLU A 771 35.47 14.35 -24.29
N ALA A 772 34.24 14.27 -24.80
CA ALA A 772 33.82 14.95 -26.02
C ALA A 772 33.97 16.49 -25.90
N GLU A 773 33.47 17.09 -24.81
CA GLU A 773 33.64 18.52 -24.52
C GLU A 773 35.10 18.93 -24.47
N ARG A 774 35.94 18.16 -23.75
CA ARG A 774 37.37 18.42 -23.65
C ARG A 774 38.03 18.38 -25.02
N MET A 775 37.64 17.44 -25.88
CA MET A 775 38.14 17.36 -27.25
C MET A 775 37.71 18.57 -28.08
N TYR A 776 36.45 19.01 -28.01
CA TYR A 776 35.98 20.22 -28.70
C TYR A 776 36.75 21.47 -28.25
N LEU A 777 36.99 21.63 -26.95
CA LEU A 777 37.73 22.77 -26.39
C LEU A 777 39.25 22.71 -26.69
N ASP A 778 39.86 21.52 -26.73
CA ASP A 778 41.27 21.38 -27.10
C ASP A 778 41.48 21.67 -28.59
N MET A 779 40.54 21.28 -29.45
CA MET A 779 40.53 21.69 -30.86
C MET A 779 40.47 23.22 -30.98
N ASP A 780 39.56 23.88 -30.26
CA ASP A 780 39.44 25.34 -30.24
C ASP A 780 40.76 26.01 -29.80
N ARG A 781 41.40 25.52 -28.74
CA ARG A 781 42.71 26.02 -28.27
C ARG A 781 43.83 25.83 -29.30
N ARG A 782 43.87 24.69 -30.01
CA ARG A 782 44.88 24.43 -31.05
C ARG A 782 44.69 25.33 -32.26
N TYR A 783 43.45 25.57 -32.68
CA TYR A 783 43.12 26.52 -33.75
C TYR A 783 43.49 27.96 -33.36
N ALA A 784 43.16 28.38 -32.12
CA ALA A 784 43.53 29.70 -31.61
C ALA A 784 45.06 29.91 -31.57
N ARG A 785 45.83 28.90 -31.15
CA ARG A 785 47.30 28.93 -31.15
C ARG A 785 47.89 28.97 -32.55
N ALA A 786 47.32 28.22 -33.50
CA ALA A 786 47.73 28.25 -34.90
C ALA A 786 47.46 29.62 -35.53
N ALA A 787 46.27 30.19 -35.31
CA ALA A 787 45.93 31.54 -35.79
C ALA A 787 46.88 32.61 -35.25
N ALA A 788 47.26 32.53 -33.97
CA ALA A 788 48.24 33.41 -33.35
C ALA A 788 49.66 33.24 -33.94
N ALA A 789 50.08 32.01 -34.24
CA ALA A 789 51.41 31.71 -34.80
C ALA A 789 51.59 32.18 -36.26
N PHE A 790 50.49 32.25 -37.04
CA PHE A 790 50.50 32.74 -38.43
C PHE A 790 50.24 34.25 -38.55
N GLY A 791 50.19 34.99 -37.43
CA GLY A 791 50.14 36.46 -37.46
C GLY A 791 48.82 37.05 -37.97
N TRP A 792 47.68 36.37 -37.79
CA TRP A 792 46.37 36.90 -38.13
C TRP A 792 46.00 38.01 -37.13
N VAL A 793 46.19 39.28 -37.52
CA VAL A 793 45.86 40.46 -36.71
C VAL A 793 44.35 40.68 -36.67
N LYS A 794 43.86 41.12 -35.50
CA LYS A 794 42.47 41.12 -35.04
C LYS A 794 41.60 42.29 -35.58
N ASP A 795 42.00 42.97 -36.65
CA ASP A 795 41.46 44.29 -37.02
C ASP A 795 40.64 44.36 -38.32
N GLU A 796 40.16 43.25 -38.87
CA GLU A 796 39.12 43.30 -39.92
C GLU A 796 37.91 42.42 -39.58
N LEU A 797 36.74 42.93 -39.94
CA LEU A 797 35.40 42.68 -39.44
C LEU A 797 34.78 41.29 -39.72
N THR A 798 35.56 40.20 -39.66
CA THR A 798 35.03 38.84 -39.72
C THR A 798 35.76 37.92 -38.74
N PRO A 799 35.14 37.47 -37.63
CA PRO A 799 35.67 36.31 -36.91
C PRO A 799 35.67 35.13 -37.89
N SER A 800 36.78 34.40 -37.99
CA SER A 800 36.83 33.23 -38.87
C SER A 800 35.72 32.24 -38.45
N PRO A 801 34.84 31.80 -39.37
CA PRO A 801 33.66 31.00 -39.02
C PRO A 801 33.96 29.65 -38.36
N LEU A 802 35.22 29.20 -38.39
CA LEU A 802 35.67 27.94 -37.81
C LEU A 802 36.01 28.01 -36.31
N LEU A 803 36.37 29.20 -35.78
CA LEU A 803 36.73 29.38 -34.37
C LEU A 803 35.50 29.48 -33.46
N LEU A 804 34.40 30.08 -33.92
CA LEU A 804 33.12 30.04 -33.20
C LEU A 804 32.52 28.62 -33.19
N LEU A 805 32.64 27.90 -34.30
CA LEU A 805 31.89 26.66 -34.55
C LEU A 805 32.21 25.52 -33.56
N CYS A 806 33.48 25.31 -33.17
CA CYS A 806 33.86 24.20 -32.30
C CYS A 806 33.40 24.38 -30.85
N ARG A 807 33.38 25.62 -30.37
CA ARG A 807 32.88 25.96 -29.04
C ARG A 807 31.36 25.93 -28.98
N ASP A 808 30.70 26.43 -30.02
CA ASP A 808 29.24 26.37 -30.16
C ASP A 808 28.75 24.92 -30.25
N LEU A 809 29.56 24.01 -30.80
CA LEU A 809 29.29 22.56 -30.76
C LEU A 809 29.38 21.99 -29.34
N ALA A 810 30.33 22.42 -28.52
CA ALA A 810 30.43 22.01 -27.11
C ALA A 810 29.25 22.54 -26.27
N ILE A 811 28.86 23.80 -26.50
CA ILE A 811 27.68 24.40 -25.86
C ILE A 811 26.40 23.70 -26.34
N GLY A 812 26.25 23.49 -27.65
CA GLY A 812 25.13 22.79 -28.26
C GLY A 812 25.00 21.34 -27.81
N LEU A 813 26.13 20.65 -27.55
CA LEU A 813 26.14 19.32 -26.93
C LEU A 813 25.53 19.39 -25.52
N ARG A 814 26.00 20.30 -24.67
CA ARG A 814 25.51 20.42 -23.28
C ARG A 814 24.05 20.88 -23.20
N ILE A 815 23.60 21.72 -24.13
CA ILE A 815 22.18 22.09 -24.28
C ILE A 815 21.33 20.87 -24.60
N LYS A 816 21.75 20.02 -25.56
CA LYS A 816 21.03 18.78 -25.89
C LYS A 816 20.97 17.78 -24.73
N LEU A 817 21.96 17.82 -23.84
CA LEU A 817 22.00 16.98 -22.64
C LEU A 817 21.18 17.56 -21.48
N GLY A 818 20.72 18.81 -21.58
CA GLY A 818 20.04 19.52 -20.50
C GLY A 818 20.95 19.89 -19.32
N ASP A 819 22.28 19.86 -19.50
CA ASP A 819 23.26 20.22 -18.47
C ASP A 819 23.50 21.74 -18.47
N TRP A 820 22.47 22.47 -18.03
CA TRP A 820 22.44 23.92 -18.08
C TRP A 820 23.47 24.60 -17.17
N PHE A 821 23.89 23.94 -16.08
CA PHE A 821 24.96 24.46 -15.21
C PHE A 821 26.29 24.51 -15.94
N ARG A 822 26.64 23.44 -16.67
CA ARG A 822 27.88 23.40 -17.45
C ARG A 822 27.82 24.36 -18.63
N VAL A 823 26.67 24.50 -19.30
CA VAL A 823 26.45 25.53 -20.34
C VAL A 823 26.79 26.92 -19.78
N LEU A 824 26.26 27.24 -18.61
CA LEU A 824 26.44 28.54 -17.98
C LEU A 824 27.91 28.80 -17.58
N GLN A 825 28.62 27.76 -17.13
CA GLN A 825 30.05 27.82 -16.86
C GLN A 825 30.86 28.04 -18.14
N LEU A 826 30.53 27.34 -19.23
CA LEU A 826 31.18 27.48 -20.53
C LEU A 826 30.96 28.87 -21.14
N LEU A 827 29.77 29.46 -20.96
CA LEU A 827 29.47 30.83 -21.37
C LEU A 827 30.27 31.86 -20.55
N ARG A 828 30.38 31.69 -19.22
CA ARG A 828 31.14 32.61 -18.36
C ARG A 828 32.66 32.62 -18.58
N ILE A 829 33.22 31.50 -19.04
CA ILE A 829 34.65 31.42 -19.40
C ILE A 829 34.92 32.19 -20.73
N ALA A 830 33.89 32.57 -21.49
CA ALA A 830 34.03 33.43 -22.68
C ALA A 830 34.35 34.87 -22.27
N SER A 831 35.59 35.30 -22.47
CA SER A 831 35.95 36.72 -22.37
C SER A 831 35.76 37.39 -23.74
N GLY A 832 34.52 37.76 -24.07
CA GLY A 832 34.14 38.48 -25.29
C GLY A 832 32.65 38.31 -25.61
N ASP A 833 31.97 39.42 -25.96
CA ASP A 833 30.51 39.58 -26.19
C ASP A 833 29.73 38.26 -26.31
N CYS A 834 29.06 37.90 -25.21
CA CYS A 834 28.21 36.70 -25.13
C CYS A 834 26.80 37.06 -25.61
N ASP A 835 26.16 36.16 -26.36
CA ASP A 835 24.75 36.31 -26.74
C ASP A 835 23.85 36.31 -25.49
N ASP A 836 23.34 37.48 -25.11
CA ASP A 836 22.45 37.68 -23.96
C ASP A 836 21.21 36.76 -24.00
N ALA A 837 20.74 36.41 -25.21
CA ALA A 837 19.63 35.49 -25.41
C ALA A 837 19.95 34.06 -24.95
N LEU A 838 21.15 33.55 -25.27
CA LEU A 838 21.59 32.21 -24.89
C LEU A 838 21.89 32.13 -23.39
N LEU A 839 22.39 33.23 -22.81
CA LEU A 839 22.60 33.34 -21.36
C LEU A 839 21.26 33.35 -20.60
N GLY A 840 20.25 34.08 -21.10
CA GLY A 840 18.88 34.04 -20.57
C GLY A 840 18.28 32.63 -20.65
N GLN A 841 18.46 31.94 -21.78
CA GLN A 841 18.04 30.55 -21.94
C GLN A 841 18.72 29.60 -20.94
N ALA A 842 20.03 29.76 -20.71
CA ALA A 842 20.77 28.96 -19.74
C ALA A 842 20.28 29.19 -18.30
N TYR A 843 19.98 30.44 -17.92
CA TYR A 843 19.40 30.75 -16.61
C TYR A 843 18.02 30.11 -16.43
N ASN A 844 17.16 30.16 -17.45
CA ASN A 844 15.85 29.53 -17.42
C ASN A 844 15.95 27.99 -17.30
N GLY A 845 16.86 27.36 -18.05
CA GLY A 845 17.09 25.92 -17.96
C GLY A 845 17.64 25.46 -16.60
N VAL A 846 18.47 26.28 -15.93
CA VAL A 846 18.88 26.02 -14.54
C VAL A 846 17.71 26.20 -13.57
N GLY A 847 16.84 27.18 -13.80
CA GLY A 847 15.59 27.37 -13.05
C GLY A 847 14.69 26.13 -13.15
N ASP A 848 14.46 25.63 -14.37
CA ASP A 848 13.64 24.44 -14.64
C ASP A 848 14.19 23.20 -13.90
N TYR A 849 15.52 23.02 -13.89
CA TYR A 849 16.15 21.93 -13.14
C TYR A 849 15.84 21.95 -11.64
N PHE A 850 15.79 23.13 -11.02
CA PHE A 850 15.44 23.25 -9.60
C PHE A 850 13.94 23.09 -9.37
N ALA A 851 13.10 23.60 -10.27
CA ALA A 851 11.65 23.46 -10.23
C ALA A 851 11.22 21.98 -10.30
N ASP A 852 11.78 21.19 -11.22
CA ASP A 852 11.48 19.75 -11.37
C ASP A 852 11.79 18.93 -10.10
N ARG A 853 12.71 19.41 -9.26
CA ARG A 853 13.10 18.79 -7.98
C ARG A 853 12.43 19.43 -6.76
N GLN A 854 11.41 20.27 -6.98
CA GLN A 854 10.67 20.98 -5.95
C GLN A 854 11.53 21.90 -5.07
N LYS A 855 12.67 22.39 -5.59
CA LYS A 855 13.56 23.36 -4.92
C LYS A 855 13.26 24.79 -5.37
N TRP A 856 12.03 25.22 -5.13
CA TRP A 856 11.45 26.47 -5.65
C TRP A 856 12.24 27.73 -5.27
N ALA A 857 12.75 27.82 -4.03
CA ALA A 857 13.51 28.98 -3.56
C ALA A 857 14.80 29.24 -4.36
N ASN A 858 15.47 28.17 -4.81
CA ASN A 858 16.64 28.30 -5.66
C ASN A 858 16.23 28.66 -7.10
N ALA A 859 15.12 28.10 -7.60
CA ALA A 859 14.62 28.36 -8.94
C ALA A 859 14.29 29.85 -9.15
N VAL A 860 13.68 30.52 -8.16
CA VAL A 860 13.38 31.96 -8.17
C VAL A 860 14.61 32.81 -8.54
N GLN A 861 15.77 32.54 -7.94
CA GLN A 861 16.99 33.30 -8.20
C GLN A 861 17.45 33.24 -9.66
N TYR A 862 17.19 32.11 -10.33
CA TYR A 862 17.60 31.88 -11.71
C TYR A 862 16.56 32.40 -12.71
N TYR A 863 15.26 32.25 -12.42
CA TYR A 863 14.21 32.83 -13.27
C TYR A 863 14.19 34.36 -13.24
N LEU A 864 14.53 34.99 -12.10
CA LEU A 864 14.76 36.43 -12.02
C LEU A 864 15.89 36.88 -12.95
N LYS A 865 17.00 36.12 -13.00
CA LYS A 865 18.14 36.39 -13.90
C LYS A 865 17.81 36.11 -15.37
N GLY A 866 16.99 35.09 -15.65
CA GLY A 866 16.54 34.70 -16.98
C GLY A 866 15.32 35.47 -17.50
N ARG A 867 14.76 36.39 -16.69
CA ARG A 867 13.58 37.23 -16.98
C ARG A 867 12.33 36.43 -17.41
N ASN A 868 12.15 35.23 -16.87
CA ASN A 868 10.98 34.39 -17.15
C ASN A 868 9.88 34.61 -16.10
N GLN A 869 8.89 35.44 -16.42
CA GLN A 869 7.84 35.85 -15.48
C GLN A 869 6.78 34.76 -15.23
N GLU A 870 6.51 33.89 -16.20
CA GLU A 870 5.51 32.82 -16.07
C GLU A 870 5.95 31.75 -15.07
N ARG A 871 7.18 31.25 -15.23
CA ARG A 871 7.77 30.27 -14.29
C ARG A 871 8.04 30.86 -12.91
N LEU A 872 8.34 32.15 -12.86
CA LEU A 872 8.53 32.86 -11.60
C LEU A 872 7.23 32.93 -10.79
N ALA A 873 6.09 33.19 -11.43
CA ALA A 873 4.77 33.15 -10.80
C ALA A 873 4.44 31.77 -10.21
N GLU A 874 4.74 30.70 -10.95
CA GLU A 874 4.58 29.32 -10.48
C GLU A 874 5.45 29.05 -9.24
N CYS A 875 6.72 29.50 -9.25
CA CYS A 875 7.60 29.33 -8.10
C CYS A 875 7.10 30.07 -6.85
N TYR A 876 6.65 31.31 -6.99
CA TYR A 876 6.08 32.07 -5.87
C TYR A 876 4.81 31.42 -5.32
N TYR A 877 3.94 30.91 -6.20
CA TYR A 877 2.75 30.18 -5.78
C TYR A 877 3.10 28.89 -4.99
N MET A 878 4.07 28.10 -5.47
CA MET A 878 4.51 26.86 -4.80
C MET A 878 5.29 27.10 -3.50
N LEU A 879 5.90 28.27 -3.34
CA LEU A 879 6.53 28.71 -2.08
C LEU A 879 5.56 29.35 -1.09
N GLU A 880 4.30 29.56 -1.50
CA GLU A 880 3.31 30.36 -0.76
C GLU A 880 3.78 31.80 -0.51
N ASP A 881 4.67 32.32 -1.36
CA ASP A 881 5.15 33.70 -1.33
C ASP A 881 4.18 34.61 -2.11
N TYR A 882 3.06 34.93 -1.46
CA TYR A 882 2.01 35.75 -2.04
C TYR A 882 2.38 37.23 -2.15
N GLU A 883 3.35 37.70 -1.37
CA GLU A 883 3.88 39.06 -1.47
C GLU A 883 4.69 39.22 -2.76
N GLY A 884 5.56 38.26 -3.08
CA GLY A 884 6.28 38.21 -4.36
C GLY A 884 5.34 38.11 -5.57
N LEU A 885 4.25 37.35 -5.44
CA LEU A 885 3.22 37.23 -6.47
C LEU A 885 2.43 38.53 -6.68
N GLU A 886 2.13 39.28 -5.61
CA GLU A 886 1.46 40.59 -5.70
C GLU A 886 2.38 41.64 -6.34
N GLN A 887 3.67 41.66 -5.98
CA GLN A 887 4.67 42.51 -6.63
C GLN A 887 4.76 42.22 -8.13
N LEU A 888 4.87 40.95 -8.52
CA LEU A 888 4.86 40.54 -9.93
C LEU A 888 3.58 41.00 -10.65
N THR A 889 2.42 40.83 -10.02
CA THR A 889 1.12 41.27 -10.57
C THR A 889 1.08 42.80 -10.76
N SER A 890 1.74 43.56 -9.90
CA SER A 890 1.84 45.02 -9.99
C SER A 890 2.76 45.48 -11.14
N GLU A 891 3.87 44.78 -11.36
CA GLU A 891 4.87 45.07 -12.41
C GLU A 891 4.38 44.73 -13.82
N LEU A 892 3.49 43.73 -13.97
CA LEU A 892 2.96 43.32 -15.28
C LEU A 892 2.12 44.44 -15.93
N PRO A 893 2.22 44.65 -17.26
CA PRO A 893 1.39 45.62 -17.97
C PRO A 893 -0.10 45.22 -17.99
N GLU A 894 -0.99 46.19 -18.22
CA GLU A 894 -2.44 45.93 -18.32
C GLU A 894 -2.74 44.90 -19.43
N ASN A 895 -3.68 43.99 -19.17
CA ASN A 895 -4.06 42.89 -20.06
C ASN A 895 -2.93 41.91 -20.46
N HIS A 896 -1.86 41.79 -19.67
CA HIS A 896 -0.86 40.74 -19.86
C HIS A 896 -1.48 39.32 -19.77
N SER A 897 -0.97 38.38 -20.58
CA SER A 897 -1.48 37.00 -20.70
C SER A 897 -1.53 36.24 -19.37
N LEU A 898 -0.59 36.53 -18.47
CA LEU A 898 -0.43 35.88 -17.16
C LEU A 898 -1.41 36.39 -16.08
N LEU A 899 -2.01 37.59 -16.24
CA LEU A 899 -2.87 38.20 -15.21
C LEU A 899 -4.13 37.37 -14.88
N PRO A 900 -4.84 36.74 -15.83
CA PRO A 900 -5.97 35.86 -15.53
C PRO A 900 -5.57 34.63 -14.71
N GLU A 901 -4.40 34.04 -14.96
CA GLU A 901 -3.90 32.89 -14.21
C GLU A 901 -3.51 33.28 -12.79
N LEU A 902 -2.84 34.42 -12.62
CA LEU A 902 -2.54 34.99 -11.30
C LEU A 902 -3.82 35.29 -10.50
N GLY A 903 -4.84 35.87 -11.14
CA GLY A 903 -6.15 36.10 -10.53
C GLY A 903 -6.81 34.81 -10.05
N GLN A 904 -6.71 33.73 -10.83
CA GLN A 904 -7.24 32.42 -10.45
C GLN A 904 -6.42 31.78 -9.31
N ASN A 905 -5.10 31.95 -9.31
CA ASN A 905 -4.23 31.47 -8.23
C ASN A 905 -4.58 32.13 -6.90
N PHE A 906 -4.75 33.47 -6.88
CA PHE A 906 -5.22 34.19 -5.69
C PHE A 906 -6.64 33.76 -5.28
N ALA A 907 -7.54 33.50 -6.24
CA ALA A 907 -8.88 33.00 -5.97
C ALA A 907 -8.88 31.62 -5.30
N ASN A 908 -8.02 30.70 -5.75
CA ASN A 908 -7.90 29.34 -5.19
C ASN A 908 -7.38 29.35 -3.74
N VAL A 909 -6.49 30.30 -3.41
CA VAL A 909 -5.93 30.50 -2.07
C VAL A 909 -6.92 31.22 -1.14
N GLY A 910 -7.91 31.92 -1.70
CA GLY A 910 -8.91 32.68 -0.95
C GLY A 910 -8.58 34.16 -0.76
N MET A 911 -7.57 34.69 -1.45
CA MET A 911 -7.17 36.10 -1.42
C MET A 911 -8.03 36.94 -2.36
N CYS A 912 -9.24 37.27 -1.90
CA CYS A 912 -10.26 37.91 -2.72
C CYS A 912 -9.85 39.30 -3.26
N ASP A 913 -9.15 40.13 -2.48
CA ASP A 913 -8.79 41.49 -2.92
C ASP A 913 -7.73 41.49 -4.01
N GLN A 914 -6.70 40.67 -3.85
CA GLN A 914 -5.64 40.48 -4.83
C GLN A 914 -6.19 39.85 -6.12
N ALA A 915 -7.07 38.85 -6.00
CA ALA A 915 -7.74 38.24 -7.14
C ALA A 915 -8.61 39.25 -7.91
N VAL A 916 -9.40 40.06 -7.20
CA VAL A 916 -10.23 41.12 -7.81
C VAL A 916 -9.33 42.15 -8.51
N ARG A 917 -8.24 42.61 -7.90
CA ARG A 917 -7.29 43.53 -8.55
C ARG A 917 -6.70 42.95 -9.83
N ALA A 918 -6.26 41.68 -9.81
CA ALA A 918 -5.72 41.00 -10.98
C ALA A 918 -6.77 40.85 -12.10
N PHE A 919 -8.02 40.49 -11.75
CA PHE A 919 -9.12 40.37 -12.72
C PHE A 919 -9.61 41.71 -13.28
N LEU A 920 -9.56 42.77 -12.49
CA LEU A 920 -9.84 44.12 -12.97
C LEU A 920 -8.73 44.63 -13.90
N LYS A 921 -7.46 44.32 -13.60
CA LYS A 921 -6.31 44.65 -14.46
C LYS A 921 -6.31 43.90 -15.81
N CYS A 922 -7.04 42.79 -15.91
CA CYS A 922 -7.28 42.07 -17.17
C CYS A 922 -8.66 42.36 -17.81
N ASN A 923 -9.37 43.39 -17.32
CA ASN A 923 -10.68 43.83 -17.80
C ASN A 923 -11.75 42.72 -17.81
N ARG A 924 -11.74 41.84 -16.78
CA ARG A 924 -12.72 40.75 -16.59
C ARG A 924 -13.54 40.94 -15.30
N PRO A 925 -14.46 41.93 -15.25
CA PRO A 925 -15.25 42.22 -14.04
C PRO A 925 -16.20 41.07 -13.64
N LYS A 926 -16.64 40.24 -14.61
CA LYS A 926 -17.46 39.05 -14.32
C LYS A 926 -16.70 38.03 -13.47
N ALA A 927 -15.47 37.70 -13.85
CA ALA A 927 -14.61 36.77 -13.10
C ALA A 927 -14.29 37.29 -11.69
N ALA A 928 -14.13 38.61 -11.53
CA ALA A 928 -13.95 39.24 -10.22
C ALA A 928 -15.19 39.07 -9.31
N VAL A 929 -16.39 39.27 -9.86
CA VAL A 929 -17.65 39.05 -9.14
C VAL A 929 -17.85 37.57 -8.79
N ASP A 930 -17.60 36.67 -9.74
CA ASP A 930 -17.70 35.22 -9.52
C ASP A 930 -16.72 34.76 -8.43
N THR A 931 -15.51 35.34 -8.39
CA THR A 931 -14.53 35.07 -7.32
C THR A 931 -15.04 35.54 -5.96
N CYS A 932 -15.60 36.75 -5.87
CA CYS A 932 -16.21 37.25 -4.64
C CYS A 932 -17.37 36.35 -4.17
N VAL A 933 -18.19 35.87 -5.11
CA VAL A 933 -19.30 34.95 -4.82
C VAL A 933 -18.78 33.60 -4.30
N ASN A 934 -17.81 33.02 -4.98
CA ASN A 934 -17.20 31.74 -4.60
C ASN A 934 -16.49 31.80 -3.23
N LEU A 935 -15.87 32.95 -2.92
CA LEU A 935 -15.19 33.20 -1.64
C LEU A 935 -16.13 33.77 -0.56
N ASN A 936 -17.44 33.79 -0.79
CA ASN A 936 -18.46 34.28 0.13
C ASN A 936 -18.30 35.76 0.56
N GLN A 937 -17.64 36.59 -0.25
CA GLN A 937 -17.46 38.03 -0.06
C GLN A 937 -18.60 38.82 -0.72
N TRP A 938 -19.82 38.58 -0.24
CA TRP A 938 -21.08 39.07 -0.85
C TRP A 938 -21.20 40.60 -0.92
N HIS A 939 -20.67 41.32 0.06
CA HIS A 939 -20.70 42.80 0.07
C HIS A 939 -19.90 43.39 -1.09
N LYS A 940 -18.67 42.88 -1.32
CA LYS A 940 -17.81 43.28 -2.44
C LYS A 940 -18.41 42.85 -3.78
N ALA A 941 -19.04 41.68 -3.85
CA ALA A 941 -19.77 41.24 -5.05
C ALA A 941 -20.92 42.21 -5.41
N LEU A 942 -21.66 42.72 -4.41
CA LEU A 942 -22.73 43.69 -4.60
C LEU A 942 -22.20 45.07 -5.01
N GLU A 943 -21.11 45.54 -4.40
CA GLU A 943 -20.46 46.80 -4.79
C GLU A 943 -19.95 46.73 -6.24
N LEU A 944 -19.29 45.64 -6.62
CA LEU A 944 -18.78 45.44 -7.99
C LEU A 944 -19.91 45.33 -9.02
N THR A 945 -21.00 44.63 -8.69
CA THR A 945 -22.16 44.51 -9.60
C THR A 945 -22.93 45.81 -9.76
N GLN A 946 -23.02 46.64 -8.71
CA GLN A 946 -23.58 47.99 -8.77
C GLN A 946 -22.68 48.96 -9.54
N ALA A 947 -21.37 48.95 -9.26
CA ALA A 947 -20.39 49.79 -9.93
C ALA A 947 -20.30 49.52 -11.44
N HIS A 948 -20.52 48.27 -11.86
CA HIS A 948 -20.48 47.86 -13.27
C HIS A 948 -21.86 47.57 -13.92
N SER A 949 -22.98 47.88 -13.23
CA SER A 949 -24.35 47.79 -13.76
C SER A 949 -24.71 46.46 -14.45
N MET A 950 -24.41 45.32 -13.82
CA MET A 950 -24.66 43.99 -14.42
C MET A 950 -26.13 43.54 -14.33
N LYS A 951 -26.67 42.92 -15.39
CA LYS A 951 -28.10 42.50 -15.49
C LYS A 951 -28.47 41.23 -14.70
N GLU A 952 -27.49 40.45 -14.21
CA GLU A 952 -27.68 39.13 -13.60
C GLU A 952 -27.81 39.16 -12.06
N VAL A 953 -28.49 40.16 -11.49
CA VAL A 953 -28.59 40.34 -10.01
C VAL A 953 -29.57 39.35 -9.36
N LYS A 954 -30.66 38.97 -10.04
CA LYS A 954 -31.73 38.11 -9.49
C LYS A 954 -31.27 36.69 -9.09
N PRO A 955 -30.47 35.96 -9.89
CA PRO A 955 -29.96 34.63 -9.52
C PRO A 955 -28.93 34.66 -8.38
N LEU A 956 -28.19 35.77 -8.23
CA LEU A 956 -27.23 35.96 -7.15
C LEU A 956 -27.95 36.27 -5.83
N LEU A 957 -29.01 37.08 -5.87
CA LEU A 957 -29.88 37.35 -4.72
C LEU A 957 -30.57 36.09 -4.21
N SER A 958 -31.03 35.21 -5.09
CA SER A 958 -31.69 33.96 -4.68
C SER A 958 -30.72 32.98 -4.00
N LYS A 959 -29.48 32.84 -4.50
CA LYS A 959 -28.43 32.03 -3.83
C LYS A 959 -27.99 32.61 -2.48
N TYR A 960 -27.89 33.93 -2.38
CA TYR A 960 -27.56 34.59 -1.12
C TYR A 960 -28.71 34.46 -0.09
N ALA A 961 -29.95 34.64 -0.54
CA ALA A 961 -31.14 34.43 0.26
C ALA A 961 -31.26 32.97 0.75
N SER A 962 -31.00 31.97 -0.10
CA SER A 962 -31.04 30.56 0.32
C SER A 962 -29.99 30.23 1.37
N HIS A 963 -28.77 30.76 1.25
CA HIS A 963 -27.73 30.57 2.27
C HIS A 963 -28.08 31.25 3.61
N LEU A 964 -28.67 32.45 3.57
CA LEU A 964 -29.14 33.11 4.78
C LEU A 964 -30.34 32.39 5.42
N LEU A 965 -31.22 31.79 4.61
CA LEU A 965 -32.31 30.92 5.07
C LEU A 965 -31.78 29.63 5.69
N GLU A 966 -30.75 29.00 5.12
CA GLU A 966 -30.07 27.83 5.72
C GLU A 966 -29.45 28.14 7.09
N LYS A 967 -28.96 29.37 7.28
CA LYS A 967 -28.45 29.88 8.57
C LYS A 967 -29.54 30.44 9.50
N ASN A 968 -30.81 30.28 9.13
CA ASN A 968 -31.99 30.69 9.89
C ASN A 968 -32.10 32.20 10.15
N LYS A 969 -31.50 33.03 9.30
CA LYS A 969 -31.50 34.51 9.39
C LYS A 969 -32.60 35.13 8.53
N ILE A 970 -33.85 34.76 8.82
CA ILE A 970 -35.01 35.08 7.97
C ILE A 970 -35.25 36.60 7.84
N LEU A 971 -35.00 37.37 8.91
CA LEU A 971 -35.17 38.84 8.90
C LEU A 971 -34.16 39.56 7.99
N GLU A 972 -32.92 39.09 7.93
CA GLU A 972 -31.90 39.63 7.01
C GLU A 972 -32.28 39.34 5.54
N VAL A 973 -32.95 38.20 5.28
CA VAL A 973 -33.47 37.83 3.96
C VAL A 973 -34.66 38.71 3.56
N VAL A 974 -35.55 39.00 4.51
CA VAL A 974 -36.66 39.94 4.30
C VAL A 974 -36.13 41.34 3.98
N GLU A 975 -35.09 41.80 4.69
CA GLU A 975 -34.47 43.09 4.38
C GLU A 975 -33.73 43.08 3.04
N LEU A 976 -33.06 41.99 2.68
CA LEU A 976 -32.44 41.79 1.38
C LEU A 976 -33.46 41.89 0.24
N TYR A 977 -34.58 41.17 0.33
CA TYR A 977 -35.65 41.23 -0.66
C TYR A 977 -36.34 42.58 -0.69
N ARG A 978 -36.47 43.27 0.44
CA ARG A 978 -36.97 44.65 0.51
C ARG A 978 -36.04 45.62 -0.21
N ARG A 979 -34.72 45.56 0.03
CA ARG A 979 -33.72 46.40 -0.64
C ARG A 979 -33.63 46.09 -2.14
N ALA A 980 -33.95 44.87 -2.54
CA ALA A 980 -34.05 44.44 -3.92
C ALA A 980 -35.42 44.73 -4.59
N ASN A 981 -36.38 45.38 -3.91
CA ASN A 981 -37.75 45.67 -4.38
C ASN A 981 -38.64 44.43 -4.67
N HIS A 982 -38.42 43.31 -3.99
CA HIS A 982 -39.23 42.09 -4.09
C HIS A 982 -40.18 41.94 -2.87
N PHE A 983 -41.25 42.74 -2.82
CA PHE A 983 -42.15 42.83 -1.65
C PHE A 983 -43.03 41.59 -1.41
N LEU A 984 -43.38 40.87 -2.48
CA LEU A 984 -44.29 39.72 -2.42
C LEU A 984 -43.63 38.48 -1.80
N ASP A 985 -42.34 38.27 -2.10
CA ASP A 985 -41.53 37.20 -1.53
C ASP A 985 -41.17 37.48 -0.06
N ALA A 986 -40.94 38.76 0.28
CA ALA A 986 -40.75 39.21 1.66
C ALA A 986 -42.00 38.97 2.53
N ALA A 987 -43.20 39.22 1.98
CA ALA A 987 -44.47 39.01 2.69
C ALA A 987 -44.76 37.52 2.94
N LYS A 988 -44.48 36.63 1.97
CA LYS A 988 -44.64 35.18 2.12
C LYS A 988 -43.72 34.61 3.22
N LEU A 989 -42.47 35.07 3.28
CA LEU A 989 -41.51 34.66 4.31
C LEU A 989 -41.92 35.16 5.70
N MET A 990 -42.43 36.38 5.82
CA MET A 990 -43.00 36.89 7.08
C MET A 990 -44.20 36.07 7.57
N PHE A 991 -45.09 35.63 6.66
CA PHE A 991 -46.26 34.82 7.02
C PHE A 991 -45.90 33.40 7.52
N GLN A 992 -44.85 32.80 6.96
CA GLN A 992 -44.32 31.51 7.44
C GLN A 992 -43.69 31.60 8.84
N VAL A 993 -43.11 32.75 9.20
CA VAL A 993 -42.61 32.98 10.56
C VAL A 993 -43.75 33.07 11.58
N ASP A 994 -44.92 33.57 11.18
CA ASP A 994 -46.06 33.79 12.08
C ASP A 994 -46.88 32.50 12.30
N SER A 995 -47.07 31.68 11.26
CA SER A 995 -47.75 30.38 11.36
C SER A 995 -46.97 29.32 12.17
N GLY A 996 -45.67 29.52 12.38
CA GLY A 996 -44.84 28.72 13.29
C GLY A 996 -44.87 29.17 14.76
N ARG A 997 -45.50 30.29 15.10
CA ARG A 997 -45.55 30.89 16.46
C ARG A 997 -46.86 30.65 17.22
N GLY A 998 -47.84 29.97 16.62
CA GLY A 998 -49.20 29.79 17.15
C GLY A 998 -49.35 28.88 18.38
N GLY A 999 -48.30 28.60 19.13
CA GLY A 999 -48.39 27.72 20.28
C GLY A 999 -47.19 27.82 21.18
N GLN A 1000 -47.02 28.96 21.86
CA GLN A 1000 -46.50 29.08 23.23
C GLN A 1000 -46.25 30.55 23.57
N GLU A 1001 -46.64 30.89 24.80
CA GLU A 1001 -46.25 32.07 25.59
C GLU A 1001 -47.00 33.39 25.35
N GLU A 1002 -47.99 33.58 26.23
CA GLU A 1002 -48.38 34.84 26.83
C GLU A 1002 -47.15 35.68 27.19
N GLY A 1003 -47.08 36.92 26.69
CA GLY A 1003 -46.08 37.90 27.12
C GLY A 1003 -45.21 38.47 25.99
N SER A 1004 -45.74 39.41 25.21
CA SER A 1004 -44.97 40.57 24.70
C SER A 1004 -45.85 41.46 23.80
N ALA A 1005 -46.85 42.11 24.38
CA ALA A 1005 -47.51 43.24 23.71
C ALA A 1005 -46.53 44.39 23.38
N ALA A 1006 -45.40 44.48 24.10
CA ALA A 1006 -44.38 45.52 23.93
C ALA A 1006 -43.47 45.37 22.70
N ALA A 1007 -43.36 44.17 22.10
CA ALA A 1007 -42.51 43.96 20.91
C ALA A 1007 -43.23 44.30 19.58
N ARG A 1008 -44.55 44.48 19.61
CA ARG A 1008 -45.37 44.84 18.44
C ARG A 1008 -45.37 46.36 18.15
N GLU A 1009 -45.04 47.18 19.15
CA GLU A 1009 -45.11 48.65 19.05
C GLU A 1009 -43.86 49.29 18.42
N GLU A 1010 -42.69 48.64 18.51
CA GLU A 1010 -41.40 49.24 18.10
C GLU A 1010 -41.02 48.96 16.63
N ALA A 1011 -41.64 47.96 15.99
CA ALA A 1011 -41.38 47.61 14.58
C ALA A 1011 -42.20 48.41 13.55
N LEU A 1012 -43.09 49.30 13.99
CA LEU A 1012 -44.06 50.01 13.14
C LEU A 1012 -43.90 51.55 13.10
N ARG A 1013 -42.78 52.11 13.56
CA ARG A 1013 -42.44 53.52 13.28
C ARG A 1013 -41.58 53.66 12.01
N PRO A 1014 -42.04 54.36 10.96
CA PRO A 1014 -41.15 54.82 9.89
C PRO A 1014 -40.77 56.30 10.16
N GLY A 1015 -39.52 56.54 10.59
CA GLY A 1015 -38.93 57.89 10.55
C GLY A 1015 -37.99 58.23 11.71
N GLY A 1016 -36.68 58.02 11.52
CA GLY A 1016 -35.61 58.53 12.37
C GLY A 1016 -34.29 57.78 12.17
N VAL A 1017 -33.25 58.46 11.68
CA VAL A 1017 -31.87 57.96 11.46
C VAL A 1017 -30.93 58.74 12.41
N PRO A 1018 -29.71 58.31 12.75
CA PRO A 1018 -29.28 57.11 13.48
C PRO A 1018 -28.56 57.49 14.81
N GLY A 1019 -28.38 56.54 15.73
CA GLY A 1019 -27.51 56.73 16.91
C GLY A 1019 -26.93 55.40 17.35
N GLY A 1020 -25.65 55.18 17.05
CA GLY A 1020 -24.98 53.90 17.25
C GLY A 1020 -24.93 53.44 18.70
N LYS A 1021 -25.15 52.13 18.90
CA LYS A 1021 -24.63 51.30 19.98
C LYS A 1021 -24.61 49.84 19.51
N SER A 1022 -23.59 49.12 19.95
CA SER A 1022 -23.07 47.85 19.45
C SER A 1022 -23.98 46.63 19.65
N PRO A 1023 -23.80 45.55 18.86
CA PRO A 1023 -24.46 44.28 19.09
C PRO A 1023 -23.67 43.47 20.12
N ARG A 1024 -24.07 43.53 21.40
CA ARG A 1024 -23.48 42.66 22.44
C ARG A 1024 -24.47 42.15 23.50
N ALA A 1025 -25.76 42.20 23.22
CA ALA A 1025 -26.78 41.77 24.18
C ALA A 1025 -27.91 40.96 23.54
N LEU A 1026 -27.60 39.91 22.77
CA LEU A 1026 -28.60 38.93 22.28
C LEU A 1026 -28.00 37.52 22.05
N GLU A 1027 -26.88 37.16 22.68
CA GLU A 1027 -26.27 35.81 22.57
C GLU A 1027 -26.69 34.83 23.68
N GLY A 1028 -27.71 35.16 24.48
CA GLY A 1028 -28.04 34.41 25.70
C GLY A 1028 -29.09 33.30 25.59
N ILE A 1029 -29.82 33.12 24.48
CA ILE A 1029 -31.00 32.23 24.44
C ILE A 1029 -31.05 31.41 23.15
N ALA A 1030 -29.94 30.77 22.78
CA ALA A 1030 -29.87 29.86 21.63
C ALA A 1030 -29.08 28.57 21.96
N ALA A 1031 -29.22 28.07 23.18
CA ALA A 1031 -28.63 26.80 23.59
C ALA A 1031 -29.69 25.97 24.32
N ASN A 1032 -30.64 25.41 23.56
CA ASN A 1032 -31.29 24.12 23.83
C ASN A 1032 -32.44 23.94 22.84
N LEU A 1033 -32.24 23.08 21.84
CA LEU A 1033 -33.26 22.23 21.19
C LEU A 1033 -32.56 21.43 20.06
N LYS A 1034 -32.43 20.11 20.25
CA LYS A 1034 -31.95 19.18 19.22
C LYS A 1034 -33.04 18.95 18.17
N PRO A 1035 -32.74 18.92 16.85
CA PRO A 1035 -33.74 18.69 15.83
C PRO A 1035 -34.03 17.19 15.66
N LYS A 1036 -35.28 16.77 15.87
CA LYS A 1036 -35.81 15.52 15.32
C LYS A 1036 -36.27 15.78 13.88
N GLY A 1037 -35.89 14.87 12.98
CA GLY A 1037 -35.90 15.06 11.54
C GLY A 1037 -37.28 15.32 10.94
N LYS A 1038 -37.30 16.29 10.01
CA LYS A 1038 -38.11 16.38 8.78
C LYS A 1038 -37.54 17.57 7.99
N LYS A 1039 -36.41 17.36 7.30
CA LYS A 1039 -35.64 18.41 6.61
C LYS A 1039 -35.72 18.34 5.08
N LEU A 1040 -36.70 17.62 4.53
CA LEU A 1040 -36.80 17.39 3.07
C LEU A 1040 -38.03 18.01 2.37
N GLU A 1041 -39.02 18.55 3.08
CA GLU A 1041 -40.25 19.03 2.42
C GLU A 1041 -40.23 20.53 2.06
N ALA A 1042 -39.40 21.36 2.71
CA ALA A 1042 -39.37 22.81 2.46
C ALA A 1042 -38.57 23.21 1.20
N THR A 1043 -37.56 22.44 0.82
CA THR A 1043 -36.74 22.69 -0.38
C THR A 1043 -37.41 22.18 -1.66
N GLN A 1044 -38.24 21.14 -1.58
CA GLN A 1044 -39.03 20.65 -2.72
C GLN A 1044 -40.22 21.54 -3.07
N ALA A 1045 -40.77 22.30 -2.11
CA ALA A 1045 -41.86 23.25 -2.36
C ALA A 1045 -41.43 24.49 -3.17
N LEU A 1046 -40.13 24.86 -3.18
CA LEU A 1046 -39.65 26.04 -3.91
C LEU A 1046 -39.35 25.76 -5.39
N ALA A 1047 -39.02 24.52 -5.76
CA ALA A 1047 -38.72 24.13 -7.14
C ALA A 1047 -39.97 24.12 -8.04
N GLY A 1048 -41.18 24.02 -7.45
CA GLY A 1048 -42.47 24.08 -8.15
C GLY A 1048 -43.12 25.47 -8.21
N LEU A 1049 -42.41 26.54 -7.81
CA LEU A 1049 -42.96 27.90 -7.69
C LEU A 1049 -42.46 28.87 -8.79
N LEU A 1050 -41.89 28.36 -9.87
CA LEU A 1050 -41.35 29.15 -10.99
C LEU A 1050 -41.94 28.79 -12.36
N GLU A 1051 -43.20 28.32 -12.39
CA GLU A 1051 -43.98 28.25 -13.63
C GLU A 1051 -45.22 29.16 -13.52
N GLU A 1052 -45.41 29.97 -14.56
CA GLU A 1052 -46.39 31.05 -14.70
C GLU A 1052 -47.84 30.55 -14.88
N ASP A 1053 -48.79 31.41 -14.47
CA ASP A 1053 -50.18 31.55 -14.91
C ASP A 1053 -51.12 30.32 -14.95
N ALA A 1054 -52.14 30.39 -14.08
CA ALA A 1054 -53.58 30.20 -14.33
C ALA A 1054 -54.30 29.37 -13.24
N ALA A 1055 -55.18 30.06 -12.53
CA ALA A 1055 -56.37 29.57 -11.84
C ALA A 1055 -56.23 28.48 -10.75
N CYS A 1056 -56.15 28.90 -9.47
CA CYS A 1056 -56.80 28.24 -8.31
C CYS A 1056 -56.57 29.01 -6.98
N PRO A 1057 -57.11 28.56 -5.84
CA PRO A 1057 -58.27 29.03 -5.08
C PRO A 1057 -57.87 30.02 -3.95
N HIS A 1058 -57.12 31.07 -4.28
CA HIS A 1058 -56.44 31.91 -3.28
C HIS A 1058 -57.27 33.01 -2.58
N ILE A 1059 -58.55 33.19 -2.94
CA ILE A 1059 -59.39 34.25 -2.35
C ILE A 1059 -59.71 33.98 -0.86
N HIS A 1060 -59.86 32.70 -0.45
CA HIS A 1060 -60.22 32.36 0.94
C HIS A 1060 -59.09 32.57 1.97
N MET A 1061 -57.81 32.50 1.57
CA MET A 1061 -56.69 32.76 2.49
C MET A 1061 -56.52 34.26 2.78
N VAL A 1062 -56.78 35.11 1.78
CA VAL A 1062 -56.67 36.57 1.92
C VAL A 1062 -57.82 37.11 2.78
N ASP A 1063 -59.05 36.64 2.57
CA ASP A 1063 -60.22 37.06 3.36
C ASP A 1063 -60.10 36.68 4.84
N ASN A 1064 -59.56 35.50 5.16
CA ASN A 1064 -59.35 35.09 6.56
C ASN A 1064 -58.27 35.91 7.30
N ALA A 1065 -57.24 36.39 6.60
CA ALA A 1065 -56.21 37.25 7.20
C ALA A 1065 -56.75 38.66 7.50
N TRP A 1066 -57.60 39.20 6.61
CA TRP A 1066 -58.25 40.49 6.83
C TRP A 1066 -59.26 40.45 7.98
N ARG A 1067 -59.97 39.34 8.17
CA ARG A 1067 -60.94 39.18 9.27
C ARG A 1067 -60.29 39.30 10.66
N GLY A 1068 -59.06 38.82 10.81
CA GLY A 1068 -58.28 39.00 12.04
C GLY A 1068 -57.84 40.45 12.27
N ALA A 1069 -57.33 41.10 11.23
CA ALA A 1069 -56.94 42.52 11.29
C ALA A 1069 -58.15 43.43 11.58
N GLU A 1070 -59.30 43.11 10.99
CA GLU A 1070 -60.56 43.81 11.17
C GLU A 1070 -61.05 43.73 12.64
N ALA A 1071 -60.98 42.55 13.27
CA ALA A 1071 -61.38 42.36 14.66
C ALA A 1071 -60.58 43.25 15.63
N TYR A 1072 -59.25 43.24 15.54
CA TYR A 1072 -58.40 44.07 16.40
C TYR A 1072 -58.51 45.56 16.08
N HIS A 1073 -58.72 45.92 14.82
CA HIS A 1073 -58.96 47.31 14.42
C HIS A 1073 -60.21 47.87 15.10
N TYR A 1074 -61.34 47.17 15.05
CA TYR A 1074 -62.56 47.62 15.73
C TYR A 1074 -62.44 47.61 17.26
N PHE A 1075 -61.66 46.68 17.83
CA PHE A 1075 -61.41 46.62 19.26
C PHE A 1075 -60.64 47.87 19.75
N LEU A 1076 -59.59 48.25 19.03
CA LEU A 1076 -58.82 49.47 19.31
C LEU A 1076 -59.61 50.74 19.01
N LEU A 1077 -60.44 50.73 17.95
CA LEU A 1077 -61.29 51.86 17.60
C LEU A 1077 -62.32 52.14 18.71
N ALA A 1078 -62.96 51.11 19.26
CA ALA A 1078 -63.91 51.24 20.37
C ALA A 1078 -63.24 51.83 21.63
N GLN A 1079 -62.03 51.36 21.97
CA GLN A 1079 -61.26 51.92 23.08
C GLN A 1079 -60.91 53.40 22.84
N ARG A 1080 -60.46 53.74 21.62
CA ARG A 1080 -60.10 55.11 21.27
C ARG A 1080 -61.31 56.05 21.32
N GLN A 1081 -62.47 55.61 20.83
CA GLN A 1081 -63.72 56.38 20.90
C GLN A 1081 -64.14 56.62 22.35
N LEU A 1082 -63.96 55.62 23.23
CA LEU A 1082 -64.24 55.75 24.66
C LEU A 1082 -63.33 56.80 25.31
N TYR A 1083 -62.02 56.77 25.03
CA TYR A 1083 -61.07 57.77 25.54
C TYR A 1083 -61.31 59.18 24.98
N ASP A 1084 -61.74 59.28 23.71
CA ASP A 1084 -62.10 60.54 23.06
C ASP A 1084 -63.44 61.12 23.58
N GLY A 1085 -64.14 60.42 24.48
CA GLY A 1085 -65.42 60.85 25.05
C GLY A 1085 -66.64 60.67 24.13
N ARG A 1086 -66.48 59.97 23.00
CA ARG A 1086 -67.56 59.62 22.05
C ARG A 1086 -68.25 58.33 22.49
N MET A 1087 -69.01 58.42 23.58
CA MET A 1087 -69.54 57.26 24.30
C MET A 1087 -70.58 56.46 23.50
N GLU A 1088 -71.42 57.12 22.70
CA GLU A 1088 -72.43 56.44 21.86
C GLU A 1088 -71.78 55.63 20.72
N ASP A 1089 -70.80 56.23 20.02
CA ASP A 1089 -70.04 55.56 18.95
C ASP A 1089 -69.23 54.37 19.49
N ALA A 1090 -68.57 54.56 20.65
CA ALA A 1090 -67.82 53.50 21.30
C ALA A 1090 -68.72 52.31 21.67
N THR A 1091 -69.95 52.57 22.11
CA THR A 1091 -70.93 51.52 22.44
C THR A 1091 -71.40 50.80 21.17
N SER A 1092 -71.63 51.51 20.07
CA SER A 1092 -72.02 50.92 18.77
C SER A 1092 -70.90 50.05 18.17
N THR A 1093 -69.66 50.55 18.17
CA THR A 1093 -68.48 49.79 17.69
C THR A 1093 -68.25 48.56 18.56
N ALA A 1094 -68.39 48.68 19.90
CA ALA A 1094 -68.27 47.56 20.82
C ALA A 1094 -69.36 46.50 20.64
N LEU A 1095 -70.59 46.90 20.28
CA LEU A 1095 -71.67 45.96 19.95
C LEU A 1095 -71.35 45.11 18.71
N HIS A 1096 -70.68 45.69 17.72
CA HIS A 1096 -70.28 44.97 16.49
C HIS A 1096 -69.23 43.88 16.76
N LEU A 1097 -68.36 44.09 17.74
CA LEU A 1097 -67.29 43.14 18.11
C LEU A 1097 -67.82 41.75 18.51
N ARG A 1098 -69.10 41.62 18.87
CA ARG A 1098 -69.76 40.34 19.13
C ARG A 1098 -69.72 39.37 17.94
N ALA A 1099 -69.53 39.87 16.72
CA ALA A 1099 -69.38 39.02 15.53
C ALA A 1099 -67.99 38.34 15.42
N TYR A 1100 -67.05 38.69 16.30
CA TYR A 1100 -65.64 38.24 16.27
C TYR A 1100 -65.24 37.45 17.52
N GLU A 1101 -66.20 36.78 18.18
CA GLU A 1101 -65.94 35.88 19.33
C GLU A 1101 -65.01 34.70 18.96
N ASP A 1102 -64.85 34.38 17.67
CA ASP A 1102 -63.92 33.38 17.16
C ASP A 1102 -62.45 33.86 17.11
N ILE A 1103 -62.21 35.16 17.24
CA ILE A 1103 -60.86 35.77 17.10
C ILE A 1103 -60.42 36.45 18.40
N ILE A 1104 -61.31 37.21 19.05
CA ILE A 1104 -61.02 37.90 20.33
C ILE A 1104 -61.77 37.19 21.45
N PRO A 1105 -61.14 36.91 22.61
CA PRO A 1105 -61.81 36.26 23.73
C PRO A 1105 -63.09 36.98 24.14
N ALA A 1106 -64.18 36.24 24.29
CA ALA A 1106 -65.50 36.80 24.62
C ALA A 1106 -65.47 37.68 25.88
N VAL A 1107 -64.66 37.31 26.88
CA VAL A 1107 -64.49 38.09 28.12
C VAL A 1107 -64.04 39.52 27.84
N GLU A 1108 -63.10 39.74 26.92
CA GLU A 1108 -62.57 41.07 26.62
C GLU A 1108 -63.58 41.91 25.84
N ILE A 1109 -64.28 41.30 24.88
CA ILE A 1109 -65.34 41.94 24.10
C ILE A 1109 -66.47 42.42 25.04
N TYR A 1110 -66.99 41.53 25.89
CA TYR A 1110 -68.13 41.86 26.75
C TYR A 1110 -67.74 42.78 27.92
N SER A 1111 -66.48 42.75 28.39
CA SER A 1111 -65.99 43.72 29.38
C SER A 1111 -65.87 45.13 28.80
N LEU A 1112 -65.33 45.25 27.58
CA LEU A 1112 -65.27 46.54 26.88
C LEU A 1112 -66.69 47.06 26.58
N LEU A 1113 -67.60 46.17 26.18
CA LEU A 1113 -69.00 46.53 25.95
C LEU A 1113 -69.70 47.00 27.24
N ALA A 1114 -69.49 46.33 28.37
CA ALA A 1114 -70.03 46.73 29.67
C ALA A 1114 -69.51 48.12 30.09
N LEU A 1115 -68.22 48.40 29.88
CA LEU A 1115 -67.63 49.71 30.17
C LEU A 1115 -68.19 50.82 29.26
N CYS A 1116 -68.24 50.58 27.94
CA CYS A 1116 -68.77 51.56 26.99
C CYS A 1116 -70.25 51.87 27.25
N SER A 1117 -71.06 50.84 27.51
CA SER A 1117 -72.50 50.98 27.78
C SER A 1117 -72.80 51.62 29.14
N ALA A 1118 -71.99 51.34 30.17
CA ALA A 1118 -72.08 52.05 31.45
C ALA A 1118 -71.74 53.54 31.30
N ALA A 1119 -70.72 53.88 30.51
CA ALA A 1119 -70.33 55.26 30.24
C ALA A 1119 -71.42 56.02 29.45
N SER A 1120 -72.01 55.40 28.42
CA SER A 1120 -73.09 55.99 27.62
C SER A 1120 -74.47 56.00 28.31
N ARG A 1121 -74.57 55.46 29.54
CA ARG A 1121 -75.82 55.30 30.30
C ARG A 1121 -76.87 54.39 29.61
N ALA A 1122 -76.43 53.51 28.71
CA ALA A 1122 -77.24 52.46 28.11
C ALA A 1122 -77.28 51.22 29.02
N PHE A 1123 -77.95 51.35 30.17
CA PHE A 1123 -77.95 50.35 31.23
C PHE A 1123 -78.63 49.02 30.85
N GLY A 1124 -79.48 48.99 29.82
CA GLY A 1124 -80.06 47.78 29.26
C GLY A 1124 -79.08 46.96 28.43
N VAL A 1125 -78.19 47.60 27.66
CA VAL A 1125 -77.09 46.91 26.95
C VAL A 1125 -76.01 46.48 27.93
N CYS A 1126 -75.75 47.31 28.94
CA CYS A 1126 -74.82 47.02 30.02
C CYS A 1126 -75.23 45.77 30.80
N SER A 1127 -76.53 45.64 31.15
CA SER A 1127 -77.03 44.47 31.85
C SER A 1127 -76.90 43.19 31.01
N GLN A 1128 -77.16 43.25 29.70
CA GLN A 1128 -76.95 42.11 28.79
C GLN A 1128 -75.48 41.69 28.70
N ALA A 1129 -74.55 42.65 28.72
CA ALA A 1129 -73.11 42.36 28.72
C ALA A 1129 -72.68 41.67 30.02
N PHE A 1130 -73.15 42.15 31.19
CA PHE A 1130 -72.89 41.51 32.49
C PHE A 1130 -73.51 40.12 32.59
N VAL A 1131 -74.74 39.92 32.14
CA VAL A 1131 -75.38 38.59 32.07
C VAL A 1131 -74.54 37.65 31.21
N LYS A 1132 -74.00 38.13 30.08
CA LYS A 1132 -73.13 37.30 29.25
C LYS A 1132 -71.83 36.96 29.98
N LEU A 1133 -71.16 37.93 30.62
CA LEU A 1133 -69.94 37.72 31.41
C LEU A 1133 -70.14 36.72 32.55
N GLU A 1134 -71.27 36.79 33.26
CA GLU A 1134 -71.64 35.85 34.33
C GLU A 1134 -71.90 34.43 33.79
N SER A 1135 -72.45 34.31 32.58
CA SER A 1135 -72.76 33.03 31.94
C SER A 1135 -71.58 32.33 31.27
N LEU A 1136 -70.40 32.97 31.16
CA LEU A 1136 -69.25 32.40 30.47
C LEU A 1136 -68.57 31.32 31.32
N GLU A 1137 -68.67 30.06 30.87
CA GLU A 1137 -68.01 28.89 31.48
C GLU A 1137 -66.47 28.98 31.46
N SER A 1138 -65.88 29.88 30.65
CA SER A 1138 -64.44 30.10 30.57
C SER A 1138 -63.86 30.86 31.77
N LEU A 1139 -64.70 31.46 32.62
CA LEU A 1139 -64.28 32.24 33.79
C LEU A 1139 -64.38 31.40 35.07
N GLY A 1140 -63.42 31.60 35.99
CA GLY A 1140 -63.45 30.94 37.29
C GLY A 1140 -64.60 31.45 38.18
N PRO A 1141 -65.11 30.63 39.12
CA PRO A 1141 -66.30 30.97 39.92
C PRO A 1141 -66.12 32.24 40.77
N GLN A 1142 -64.88 32.55 41.16
CA GLN A 1142 -64.53 33.76 41.91
C GLN A 1142 -64.64 35.05 41.07
N GLN A 1143 -64.30 35.00 39.78
CA GLN A 1143 -64.43 36.14 38.87
C GLN A 1143 -65.88 36.35 38.44
N GLN A 1144 -66.64 35.28 38.25
CA GLN A 1144 -68.09 35.37 38.02
C GLN A 1144 -68.80 36.03 39.19
N GLN A 1145 -68.42 35.70 40.45
CA GLN A 1145 -68.93 36.40 41.63
C GLN A 1145 -68.57 37.90 41.65
N LEU A 1146 -67.34 38.27 41.29
CA LEU A 1146 -66.92 39.68 41.22
C LEU A 1146 -67.72 40.48 40.17
N TYR A 1147 -67.98 39.89 39.00
CA TYR A 1147 -68.84 40.53 37.99
C TYR A 1147 -70.28 40.65 38.47
N GLY A 1148 -70.80 39.63 39.17
CA GLY A 1148 -72.12 39.65 39.79
C GLY A 1148 -72.26 40.72 40.87
N ASP A 1149 -71.27 40.86 41.75
CA ASP A 1149 -71.23 41.89 42.79
C ASP A 1149 -71.17 43.30 42.17
N LEU A 1150 -70.37 43.47 41.10
CA LEU A 1150 -70.27 44.74 40.37
C LEU A 1150 -71.58 45.09 39.65
N ALA A 1151 -72.23 44.12 39.03
CA ALA A 1151 -73.55 44.30 38.41
C ALA A 1151 -74.59 44.70 39.47
N LEU A 1152 -74.58 44.08 40.65
CA LEU A 1152 -75.44 44.44 41.79
C LEU A 1152 -75.18 45.88 42.26
N GLU A 1153 -73.93 46.32 42.37
CA GLU A 1153 -73.62 47.70 42.77
C GLU A 1153 -74.12 48.72 41.74
N ILE A 1154 -73.95 48.44 40.44
CA ILE A 1154 -74.38 49.36 39.37
C ILE A 1154 -75.91 49.42 39.29
N PHE A 1155 -76.60 48.26 39.28
CA PHE A 1155 -78.04 48.20 39.05
C PHE A 1155 -78.91 48.44 40.30
N THR A 1156 -78.31 48.49 41.50
CA THR A 1156 -78.99 49.02 42.70
C THR A 1156 -79.11 50.54 42.67
N ARG A 1157 -78.22 51.25 41.96
CA ARG A 1157 -78.24 52.72 41.79
C ARG A 1157 -78.93 53.17 40.49
N HIS A 1158 -78.90 52.33 39.45
CA HIS A 1158 -79.48 52.64 38.15
C HIS A 1158 -80.40 51.50 37.70
N THR A 1159 -81.66 51.79 37.35
CA THR A 1159 -82.58 50.77 36.84
C THR A 1159 -82.06 50.22 35.50
N PRO A 1160 -82.07 48.90 35.28
CA PRO A 1160 -81.62 48.26 34.03
C PRO A 1160 -82.65 48.44 32.90
N GLU A 1161 -83.09 49.67 32.68
CA GLU A 1161 -83.93 50.11 31.58
C GLU A 1161 -83.24 51.28 30.88
N ASP A 1162 -83.19 51.24 29.56
CA ASP A 1162 -82.59 52.32 28.77
C ASP A 1162 -83.52 53.54 28.76
N SER A 1163 -83.14 54.61 29.47
CA SER A 1163 -83.93 55.86 29.58
C SER A 1163 -84.01 56.67 28.28
N ARG A 1164 -83.09 56.40 27.35
CA ARG A 1164 -83.27 56.60 25.91
C ARG A 1164 -82.94 55.27 25.29
N ALA A 1165 -83.87 54.67 24.56
CA ALA A 1165 -83.49 53.60 23.65
C ALA A 1165 -82.51 54.23 22.66
N PRO A 1166 -81.20 53.89 22.67
CA PRO A 1166 -80.44 54.04 21.44
C PRO A 1166 -81.22 53.28 20.34
N ASP A 1167 -81.12 53.69 19.08
CA ASP A 1167 -81.82 53.08 17.92
C ASP A 1167 -81.32 51.63 17.63
N ILE A 1168 -81.27 50.79 18.67
CA ILE A 1168 -80.78 49.42 18.73
C ILE A 1168 -81.89 48.44 18.31
N ARG A 1169 -83.06 48.93 17.84
CA ARG A 1169 -84.07 48.06 17.23
C ARG A 1169 -83.73 47.58 15.81
N GLN A 1170 -82.54 47.86 15.28
CA GLN A 1170 -82.12 47.44 13.93
C GLN A 1170 -80.88 46.56 13.85
N PHE A 1171 -80.52 45.86 14.93
CA PHE A 1171 -79.69 44.64 14.78
C PHE A 1171 -80.62 43.42 14.94
N PRO A 1172 -81.19 42.87 13.85
CA PRO A 1172 -82.01 41.67 13.95
C PRO A 1172 -81.18 40.52 14.50
N GLN A 1173 -81.61 39.93 15.61
CA GLN A 1173 -81.17 38.58 15.95
C GLN A 1173 -81.80 37.62 14.93
N GLY A 1174 -80.99 37.23 13.94
CA GLY A 1174 -81.33 36.18 12.98
C GLY A 1174 -81.69 36.67 11.59
N ALA A 1175 -80.80 36.34 10.65
CA ALA A 1175 -80.99 36.18 9.21
C ALA A 1175 -81.44 37.39 8.34
N GLU A 1176 -80.58 37.67 7.34
CA GLU A 1176 -80.81 38.38 6.06
C GLU A 1176 -80.86 39.92 6.05
N GLY A 1177 -79.65 40.51 6.02
CA GLY A 1177 -79.39 41.91 5.63
C GLY A 1177 -78.30 42.60 6.46
N LYS A 1178 -77.00 42.27 6.29
CA LYS A 1178 -75.90 42.95 6.98
C LYS A 1178 -75.52 44.25 6.25
N PHE A 1179 -75.71 45.40 6.89
CA PHE A 1179 -75.13 46.66 6.41
C PHE A 1179 -73.60 46.65 6.64
N PRO A 1180 -72.78 47.08 5.67
CA PRO A 1180 -71.33 47.12 5.84
C PRO A 1180 -70.95 48.16 6.90
N MET A 1181 -69.97 47.83 7.74
CA MET A 1181 -69.49 48.75 8.78
C MET A 1181 -68.46 49.71 8.20
N CYS A 1182 -68.51 50.96 8.63
CA CYS A 1182 -67.52 51.96 8.28
C CYS A 1182 -66.21 51.68 9.03
N VAL A 1183 -65.13 51.39 8.30
CA VAL A 1183 -63.79 51.15 8.88
C VAL A 1183 -63.27 52.35 9.68
N ALA A 1184 -63.68 53.58 9.33
CA ALA A 1184 -63.22 54.79 10.03
C ALA A 1184 -63.98 55.07 11.34
N THR A 1185 -65.29 54.76 11.40
CA THR A 1185 -66.15 55.15 12.53
C THR A 1185 -66.75 53.98 13.30
N GLY A 1186 -66.73 52.76 12.77
CA GLY A 1186 -67.34 51.59 13.42
C GLY A 1186 -68.88 51.62 13.44
N GLN A 1187 -69.52 52.47 12.63
CA GLN A 1187 -70.98 52.55 12.49
C GLN A 1187 -71.48 51.82 11.23
N PRO A 1188 -72.72 51.28 11.25
CA PRO A 1188 -73.30 50.64 10.08
C PRO A 1188 -73.63 51.67 9.00
N ILE A 1189 -73.14 51.44 7.78
CA ILE A 1189 -73.41 52.31 6.64
C ILE A 1189 -74.80 51.98 6.09
N GLN A 1190 -75.77 52.85 6.34
CA GLN A 1190 -77.14 52.73 5.82
C GLN A 1190 -77.33 53.42 4.45
N GLU A 1191 -76.36 54.21 4.00
CA GLU A 1191 -76.40 54.97 2.76
C GLU A 1191 -75.88 54.15 1.56
N TYR A 1192 -76.48 54.33 0.38
CA TYR A 1192 -76.11 53.60 -0.85
C TYR A 1192 -74.75 54.03 -1.43
N GLN A 1193 -74.18 55.14 -0.98
CA GLN A 1193 -72.90 55.68 -1.45
C GLN A 1193 -71.84 55.51 -0.35
N SER A 1194 -70.90 54.60 -0.57
CA SER A 1194 -69.78 54.34 0.35
C SER A 1194 -68.46 54.23 -0.41
N TRP A 1195 -67.38 54.78 0.16
CA TRP A 1195 -66.04 54.59 -0.37
C TRP A 1195 -65.54 53.17 -0.06
N MET A 1196 -64.88 52.52 -1.02
CA MET A 1196 -64.31 51.17 -0.87
C MET A 1196 -62.82 51.18 -1.20
N CYS A 1197 -62.00 50.65 -0.31
CA CYS A 1197 -60.57 50.56 -0.53
C CYS A 1197 -60.24 49.59 -1.69
N SER A 1198 -59.38 50.00 -2.62
CA SER A 1198 -58.93 49.15 -3.74
C SER A 1198 -58.09 47.94 -3.33
N VAL A 1199 -57.45 48.01 -2.16
CA VAL A 1199 -56.55 46.95 -1.66
C VAL A 1199 -57.28 45.98 -0.72
N CYS A 1200 -57.91 46.48 0.35
CA CYS A 1200 -58.58 45.60 1.33
C CYS A 1200 -60.09 45.41 1.08
N LYS A 1201 -60.70 46.13 0.13
CA LYS A 1201 -62.15 46.07 -0.19
C LYS A 1201 -63.13 46.40 0.95
N HIS A 1202 -62.64 46.96 2.07
CA HIS A 1202 -63.51 47.41 3.15
C HIS A 1202 -64.03 48.83 2.90
N CYS A 1203 -65.21 49.12 3.47
CA CYS A 1203 -65.95 50.34 3.19
C CYS A 1203 -65.81 51.40 4.29
N ALA A 1204 -65.93 52.67 3.93
CA ALA A 1204 -66.04 53.77 4.86
C ALA A 1204 -67.00 54.84 4.32
N HIS A 1205 -67.58 55.66 5.21
CA HIS A 1205 -68.32 56.83 4.78
C HIS A 1205 -67.39 57.79 4.03
N GLU A 1206 -67.84 58.29 2.88
CA GLU A 1206 -67.01 59.10 1.97
C GLU A 1206 -66.55 60.42 2.60
N HIS A 1207 -67.41 61.03 3.43
CA HIS A 1207 -67.08 62.24 4.19
C HIS A 1207 -66.02 61.98 5.29
N GLU A 1208 -65.97 60.78 5.87
CA GLU A 1208 -65.00 60.45 6.91
C GLU A 1208 -63.67 60.02 6.32
N ILE A 1209 -63.65 59.22 5.26
CA ILE A 1209 -62.41 58.74 4.67
C ILE A 1209 -61.57 59.87 4.06
N SER A 1210 -62.20 60.93 3.56
CA SER A 1210 -61.51 62.11 3.04
C SER A 1210 -60.61 62.81 4.07
N LYS A 1211 -60.84 62.58 5.38
CA LYS A 1211 -59.98 63.09 6.46
C LYS A 1211 -58.69 62.27 6.61
N TYR A 1212 -58.59 61.12 5.96
CA TYR A 1212 -57.47 60.20 6.05
C TYR A 1212 -56.72 60.13 4.72
N ASN A 1213 -55.40 60.34 4.77
CA ASN A 1213 -54.53 60.15 3.59
C ASN A 1213 -54.31 58.68 3.22
N PHE A 1214 -54.66 57.77 4.13
CA PHE A 1214 -54.42 56.34 4.01
C PHE A 1214 -55.58 55.56 4.61
N CYS A 1215 -55.90 54.40 4.04
CA CYS A 1215 -56.95 53.51 4.50
C CYS A 1215 -56.67 53.14 5.97
N PRO A 1216 -57.60 53.34 6.92
CA PRO A 1216 -57.33 53.06 8.32
C PRO A 1216 -56.99 51.60 8.63
N LEU A 1217 -57.39 50.66 7.76
CA LEU A 1217 -57.14 49.23 7.94
C LEU A 1217 -55.83 48.76 7.28
N CYS A 1218 -55.62 49.09 6.00
CA CYS A 1218 -54.48 48.55 5.23
C CYS A 1218 -53.37 49.57 4.93
N HIS A 1219 -53.54 50.83 5.34
CA HIS A 1219 -52.61 51.94 5.13
C HIS A 1219 -52.20 52.19 3.66
N SER A 1220 -52.96 51.64 2.70
CA SER A 1220 -52.84 52.05 1.29
C SER A 1220 -53.32 53.48 1.16
N ARG A 1221 -52.75 54.25 0.22
CA ARG A 1221 -53.24 55.62 -0.04
C ARG A 1221 -54.72 55.57 -0.45
N VAL A 1222 -55.50 56.47 0.17
CA VAL A 1222 -56.93 56.70 -0.13
C VAL A 1222 -57.06 57.44 -1.43
#